data_AF-A0A7X0E8V5-F1
#
_entry.id   AF-A0A7X0E8V5-F1
#
_cell.length_a   1.000
_cell.length_b   1.000
_cell.length_c   1.000
_cell.angle_alpha   90.00
_cell.angle_beta   90.00
_cell.angle_gamma   90.00
#
_symmetry.space_group_name_H-M   'P 1'
#
loop_
_entity.id
_entity.type
_entity.pdbx_description
1 polymer ?
#
loop_
_entity_poly.entity_id
_entity_poly.type
_entity_poly.pdbx_seq_one_letter_code
_entity_poly.pdbx_strand_id
1 'polypeptide(L)'
;MTLTYRWLWLAALLALCAALYWPGLHGPFLFDDFPNLAALASIDHVASLRDLGIYLSQPRNFPGRPLAMLSFLPQKASWPDHPFPFKLVNLGIHLLCGVLVYRLTAVLARHYAGGHDRDPAAITTATNLAALLATAAWLLNPIQISGVLLVVQRMTLLMALFVLLGLLAYLKGLLDEHTSAPRRAAWMALGLGVCTMLAFLSKENGILLPLYALVLDATMLHTQVTRLPQRLQWWRRLLLWPAALFVFGYLLINIPQFALGSENRDFTLGQRLLTEPRILLDYLGDIFLPRFGVYGLYHDSFTISRHLLSPWTTLPAMACMLGAALVAFVERKRRPLLALAILWYLGGQVIESSTVMLELYFEHRNYVPIIGPFIAIAIGLTGVREPTLRKRLLGVAALWLAASAFTTALSARVYDSEDHLAMVWAANQPDSIRAQTMLVDRLYQHGQLTMAAATVDTILAKYSDNTGLVENQIYLKCVLGTLSPDDMRESTTLLRAAPYDSSGFANIKNLRILADAHRCTALNATSWQGLVHALLDNPSYANGIANGFLHYQLYELALAHGNLDEVIRQLEAAYAKDPDAEIPRLQAKHLASAGLYDQAIETLQNTDYHRLPLLRRLLVNDRAINADAIKVLRQQQAAKTMGKGTGSG
;
A
#
# COMPACT_ATOMS: atom_id res chain seq x y z
N MET A 1 -40.29 4.47 -1.62
CA MET A 1 -39.40 5.52 -2.17
C MET A 1 -39.79 5.77 -3.61
N THR A 2 -40.42 6.91 -3.94
CA THR A 2 -40.63 7.31 -5.34
C THR A 2 -39.27 7.57 -6.02
N LEU A 3 -39.23 7.54 -7.36
CA LEU A 3 -38.01 7.74 -8.16
C LEU A 3 -37.22 9.01 -7.81
N THR A 4 -37.91 10.04 -7.29
CA THR A 4 -37.33 11.35 -6.93
C THR A 4 -36.53 11.29 -5.62
N TYR A 5 -37.00 10.57 -4.60
CA TYR A 5 -36.35 10.58 -3.29
C TYR A 5 -35.07 9.74 -3.23
N ARG A 6 -34.83 8.81 -4.16
CA ARG A 6 -33.64 7.94 -4.11
C ARG A 6 -32.32 8.72 -4.22
N TRP A 7 -32.31 9.77 -5.05
CA TRP A 7 -31.14 10.63 -5.22
C TRP A 7 -30.91 11.50 -3.99
N LEU A 8 -31.98 11.95 -3.33
CA LEU A 8 -31.90 12.68 -2.07
C LEU A 8 -31.30 11.82 -0.95
N TRP A 9 -31.76 10.57 -0.80
CA TRP A 9 -31.20 9.64 0.19
C TRP A 9 -29.73 9.29 -0.08
N LEU A 10 -29.37 9.08 -1.35
CA LEU A 10 -27.97 8.87 -1.72
C LEU A 10 -27.12 10.11 -1.42
N ALA A 11 -27.58 11.31 -1.78
CA ALA A 11 -26.88 12.55 -1.49
C ALA A 11 -26.70 12.77 0.02
N ALA A 12 -27.73 12.49 0.83
CA ALA A 12 -27.65 12.57 2.28
C ALA A 12 -26.63 11.57 2.86
N LEU A 13 -26.59 10.34 2.34
CA LEU A 13 -25.60 9.34 2.74
C LEU A 13 -24.16 9.76 2.38
N LEU A 14 -23.95 10.32 1.18
CA LEU A 14 -22.64 10.82 0.77
C LEU A 14 -22.19 12.01 1.63
N ALA A 15 -23.11 12.93 1.94
CA ALA A 15 -22.84 14.06 2.83
C ALA A 15 -22.52 13.59 4.25
N LEU A 16 -23.25 12.60 4.78
CA LEU A 16 -22.94 11.98 6.06
C LEU A 16 -21.54 11.36 6.05
N CYS A 17 -21.21 10.54 5.04
CA CYS A 17 -19.88 9.95 4.91
C CYS A 17 -18.79 11.04 4.89
N ALA A 18 -18.94 12.08 4.07
CA ALA A 18 -18.00 13.20 4.04
C ALA A 18 -17.82 13.87 5.41
N ALA A 19 -18.91 14.10 6.14
CA ALA A 19 -18.87 14.69 7.47
C ALA A 19 -18.15 13.79 8.51
N LEU A 20 -18.34 12.47 8.45
CA LEU A 20 -17.67 11.53 9.36
C LEU A 20 -16.15 11.48 9.12
N TYR A 21 -15.71 11.56 7.87
CA TYR A 21 -14.28 11.52 7.50
C TYR A 21 -13.58 12.88 7.64
N TRP A 22 -14.35 13.98 7.76
CA TRP A 22 -13.83 15.35 7.73
C TRP A 22 -12.70 15.63 8.73
N PRO A 23 -12.77 15.18 10.01
CA PRO A 23 -11.66 15.39 10.95
C PRO A 23 -10.35 14.80 10.43
N GLY A 24 -10.37 13.53 10.01
CA GLY A 24 -9.18 12.81 9.55
C GLY A 24 -8.48 13.38 8.31
N LEU A 25 -9.10 14.32 7.59
CA LEU A 25 -8.46 15.04 6.49
C LEU A 25 -7.32 15.96 6.96
N HIS A 26 -7.36 16.43 8.21
CA HIS A 26 -6.34 17.32 8.78
C HIS A 26 -5.14 16.58 9.36
N GLY A 27 -5.25 15.25 9.47
CA GLY A 27 -4.18 14.40 9.95
C GLY A 27 -2.93 14.41 9.08
N PRO A 28 -1.84 13.82 9.58
CA PRO A 28 -0.53 13.78 8.94
C PRO A 28 -0.48 12.86 7.71
N PHE A 29 0.64 12.92 6.97
CA PHE A 29 1.10 11.80 6.14
C PHE A 29 1.60 10.66 7.03
N LEU A 30 1.40 9.41 6.62
CA LEU A 30 1.69 8.24 7.45
C LEU A 30 2.43 7.17 6.67
N PHE A 31 3.32 6.46 7.36
CA PHE A 31 3.86 5.16 6.93
C PHE A 31 4.35 5.18 5.46
N ASP A 32 3.68 4.42 4.57
CA ASP A 32 4.01 4.29 3.15
C ASP A 32 3.82 5.59 2.33
N ASP A 33 3.21 6.63 2.88
CA ASP A 33 3.10 7.94 2.22
C ASP A 33 4.49 8.50 1.89
N PHE A 34 5.42 8.47 2.86
CA PHE A 34 6.76 9.04 2.71
C PHE A 34 7.58 8.41 1.57
N PRO A 35 7.86 7.10 1.55
CA PRO A 35 8.68 6.52 0.50
C PRO A 35 8.02 6.58 -0.89
N ASN A 36 6.69 6.53 -0.99
CA ASN A 36 6.01 6.56 -2.29
C ASN A 36 5.86 7.99 -2.83
N LEU A 37 5.64 8.98 -1.98
CA LEU A 37 5.46 10.38 -2.38
C LEU A 37 6.76 11.18 -2.39
N ALA A 38 7.87 10.65 -1.85
CA ALA A 38 9.20 11.24 -1.97
C ALA A 38 9.58 11.56 -3.44
N ALA A 39 9.06 10.78 -4.40
CA ALA A 39 9.19 11.05 -5.83
C ALA A 39 8.70 12.45 -6.23
N LEU A 40 7.71 13.04 -5.53
CA LEU A 40 7.26 14.40 -5.78
C LEU A 40 8.35 15.43 -5.51
N ALA A 41 9.31 15.16 -4.62
CA ALA A 41 10.46 16.04 -4.38
C ALA A 41 11.55 15.90 -5.46
N SER A 42 11.52 14.85 -6.28
CA SER A 42 12.55 14.60 -7.32
C SER A 42 12.44 15.47 -8.58
N ILE A 43 11.34 16.22 -8.71
CA ILE A 43 11.06 17.09 -9.86
C ILE A 43 10.62 18.45 -9.34
N ASP A 44 11.03 19.56 -9.96
CA ASP A 44 10.50 20.90 -9.60
C ASP A 44 9.18 21.19 -10.32
N HIS A 45 9.16 20.93 -11.62
CA HIS A 45 7.99 21.02 -12.49
C HIS A 45 8.13 20.02 -13.63
N VAL A 46 7.01 19.59 -14.22
CA VAL A 46 7.04 18.73 -15.41
C VAL A 46 7.20 19.62 -16.64
N ALA A 47 8.45 19.90 -17.03
CA ALA A 47 8.77 20.68 -18.23
C ALA A 47 8.84 19.81 -19.49
N SER A 48 9.14 18.52 -19.33
CA SER A 48 9.41 17.60 -20.42
C SER A 48 8.92 16.18 -20.15
N LEU A 49 8.81 15.37 -21.21
CA LEU A 49 8.55 13.92 -21.09
C LEU A 49 9.65 13.19 -20.32
N ARG A 50 10.87 13.73 -20.32
CA ARG A 50 12.00 13.20 -19.55
C ARG A 50 11.73 13.36 -18.05
N ASP A 51 11.28 14.52 -17.59
CA ASP A 51 10.99 14.77 -16.17
C ASP A 51 9.84 13.88 -15.69
N LEU A 52 8.84 13.70 -16.54
CA LEU A 52 7.75 12.77 -16.28
C LEU A 52 8.24 11.32 -16.20
N GLY A 53 9.14 10.91 -17.10
CA GLY A 53 9.76 9.59 -17.08
C GLY A 53 10.60 9.36 -15.81
N ILE A 54 11.35 10.37 -15.36
CA ILE A 54 12.10 10.34 -14.10
C ILE A 54 11.17 10.13 -12.91
N TYR A 55 10.08 10.90 -12.84
CA TYR A 55 9.09 10.79 -11.77
C TYR A 55 8.40 9.42 -11.75
N LEU A 56 7.89 8.95 -12.90
CA LEU A 56 7.17 7.68 -13.00
C LEU A 56 8.06 6.45 -12.84
N SER A 57 9.38 6.61 -12.90
CA SER A 57 10.34 5.53 -12.67
C SER A 57 10.93 5.50 -11.26
N GLN A 58 10.55 6.44 -10.37
CA GLN A 58 10.97 6.41 -8.97
C GLN A 58 10.48 5.16 -8.22
N PRO A 59 9.23 4.68 -8.42
CA PRO A 59 8.83 3.39 -7.87
C PRO A 59 9.69 2.25 -8.43
N ARG A 60 10.34 1.49 -7.55
CA ARG A 60 11.31 0.45 -7.94
C ARG A 60 10.66 -0.83 -8.49
N ASN A 61 9.43 -1.11 -8.08
CA ASN A 61 8.69 -2.30 -8.50
C ASN A 61 7.87 -2.03 -9.76
N PHE A 62 7.95 -2.93 -10.74
CA PHE A 62 7.09 -2.87 -11.93
C PHE A 62 5.65 -3.33 -11.58
N PRO A 63 4.58 -2.66 -12.06
CA PRO A 63 4.57 -1.56 -13.04
C PRO A 63 4.72 -0.15 -12.45
N GLY A 64 4.91 0.00 -11.13
CA GLY A 64 5.18 1.29 -10.49
C GLY A 64 3.97 2.19 -10.33
N ARG A 65 2.76 1.63 -10.53
CA ARG A 65 1.47 2.30 -10.30
C ARG A 65 1.38 3.68 -10.97
N PRO A 66 1.73 3.81 -12.27
CA PRO A 66 1.93 5.10 -12.91
C PRO A 66 0.66 5.94 -12.92
N LEU A 67 -0.53 5.33 -12.98
CA LEU A 67 -1.78 6.10 -12.94
C LEU A 67 -2.04 6.69 -11.55
N ALA A 68 -1.70 5.97 -10.47
CA ALA A 68 -1.74 6.51 -9.12
C ALA A 68 -0.70 7.62 -8.95
N MET A 69 0.54 7.41 -9.40
CA MET A 69 1.62 8.42 -9.36
C MET A 69 1.21 9.71 -10.08
N LEU A 70 0.68 9.61 -11.30
CA LEU A 70 0.18 10.77 -12.04
C LEU A 70 -0.91 11.53 -11.27
N SER A 71 -1.77 10.82 -10.55
CA SER A 71 -2.86 11.45 -9.81
C SER A 71 -2.38 12.31 -8.64
N PHE A 72 -1.17 12.10 -8.10
CA PHE A 72 -0.59 12.88 -7.01
C PHE A 72 0.05 14.20 -7.47
N LEU A 73 0.49 14.28 -8.73
CA LEU A 73 1.14 15.47 -9.28
C LEU A 73 0.37 16.78 -9.08
N PRO A 74 -0.98 16.84 -9.22
CA PRO A 74 -1.72 18.07 -9.01
C PRO A 74 -1.68 18.59 -7.56
N GLN A 75 -1.26 17.78 -6.59
CA GLN A 75 -1.07 18.20 -5.20
C GLN A 75 0.42 18.37 -4.82
N LYS A 76 1.35 18.32 -5.79
CA LYS A 76 2.79 18.43 -5.54
C LYS A 76 3.17 19.64 -4.68
N ALA A 77 2.55 20.80 -4.91
CA ALA A 77 2.84 22.03 -4.17
C ALA A 77 2.50 21.93 -2.67
N SER A 78 1.72 20.93 -2.26
CA SER A 78 1.36 20.65 -0.88
C SER A 78 2.25 19.59 -0.23
N TRP A 79 3.12 18.93 -0.99
CA TRP A 79 4.09 17.97 -0.46
C TRP A 79 5.36 18.68 0.02
N PRO A 80 5.95 18.32 1.17
CA PRO A 80 5.55 17.26 2.11
C PRO A 80 4.69 17.71 3.30
N ASP A 81 4.38 19.01 3.41
CA ASP A 81 3.91 19.58 4.69
C ASP A 81 2.37 19.66 4.83
N HIS A 82 1.63 19.52 3.74
CA HIS A 82 0.18 19.78 3.70
C HIS A 82 -0.60 18.57 3.15
N PRO A 83 -0.97 17.60 4.00
CA PRO A 83 -1.68 16.37 3.57
C PRO A 83 -3.16 16.59 3.19
N PHE A 84 -3.80 17.65 3.68
CA PHE A 84 -5.24 17.89 3.49
C PHE A 84 -5.71 17.81 2.02
N PRO A 85 -5.08 18.51 1.04
CA PRO A 85 -5.51 18.44 -0.36
C PRO A 85 -5.44 17.03 -0.93
N PHE A 86 -4.49 16.21 -0.47
CA PHE A 86 -4.36 14.83 -0.91
C PHE A 86 -5.51 13.96 -0.41
N LYS A 87 -5.84 14.08 0.89
CA LYS A 87 -6.92 13.32 1.53
C LYS A 87 -8.29 13.76 1.04
N LEU A 88 -8.46 15.04 0.70
CA LEU A 88 -9.70 15.55 0.10
C LEU A 88 -9.99 14.87 -1.25
N VAL A 89 -8.97 14.71 -2.10
CA VAL A 89 -9.10 13.97 -3.37
C VAL A 89 -9.45 12.50 -3.10
N ASN A 90 -8.80 11.86 -2.12
CA ASN A 90 -9.10 10.49 -1.72
C ASN A 90 -10.56 10.33 -1.29
N LEU A 91 -11.06 11.20 -0.41
CA LEU A 91 -12.45 11.21 0.02
C LEU A 91 -13.39 11.42 -1.18
N GLY A 92 -13.07 12.32 -2.10
CA GLY A 92 -13.85 12.52 -3.33
C GLY A 92 -13.96 11.25 -4.18
N ILE A 93 -12.85 10.53 -4.37
CA ILE A 93 -12.84 9.24 -5.10
C ILE A 93 -13.62 8.17 -4.33
N HIS A 94 -13.54 8.15 -2.99
CA HIS A 94 -14.29 7.22 -2.15
C HIS A 94 -15.81 7.41 -2.29
N LEU A 95 -16.28 8.66 -2.25
CA LEU A 95 -17.69 9.00 -2.47
C LEU A 95 -18.15 8.63 -3.89
N LEU A 96 -17.31 8.86 -4.91
CA LEU A 96 -17.60 8.44 -6.28
C LEU A 96 -17.71 6.91 -6.39
N CYS A 97 -16.82 6.16 -5.73
CA CYS A 97 -16.94 4.70 -5.62
C CYS A 97 -18.25 4.29 -4.94
N GLY A 98 -18.69 5.00 -3.90
CA GLY A 98 -20.00 4.79 -3.25
C GLY A 98 -21.17 4.92 -4.23
N VAL A 99 -21.14 5.92 -5.12
CA VAL A 99 -22.13 6.08 -6.20
C VAL A 99 -22.10 4.89 -7.16
N LEU A 100 -20.92 4.38 -7.49
CA LEU A 100 -20.80 3.22 -8.38
C LEU A 100 -21.24 1.91 -7.70
N VAL A 101 -20.96 1.72 -6.39
CA VAL A 101 -21.49 0.60 -5.60
C VAL A 101 -23.02 0.66 -5.57
N TYR A 102 -23.60 1.85 -5.40
CA TYR A 102 -25.06 2.04 -5.45
C TYR A 102 -25.61 1.61 -6.82
N ARG A 103 -24.98 2.05 -7.91
CA ARG A 103 -25.38 1.68 -9.27
C ARG A 103 -25.24 0.19 -9.54
N LEU A 104 -24.11 -0.42 -9.17
CA LEU A 104 -23.84 -1.83 -9.36
C LEU A 104 -24.87 -2.68 -8.62
N THR A 105 -25.10 -2.36 -7.34
CA THR A 105 -26.10 -3.05 -6.51
C THR A 105 -27.50 -2.90 -7.10
N ALA A 106 -27.88 -1.70 -7.56
CA ALA A 106 -29.20 -1.48 -8.15
C ALA A 106 -29.43 -2.31 -9.42
N VAL A 107 -28.40 -2.45 -10.28
CA VAL A 107 -28.46 -3.30 -11.48
C VAL A 107 -28.59 -4.77 -11.10
N LEU A 108 -27.75 -5.26 -10.19
CA LEU A 108 -27.76 -6.65 -9.75
C LEU A 108 -29.04 -7.03 -8.99
N ALA A 109 -29.52 -6.15 -8.10
CA ALA A 109 -30.76 -6.33 -7.37
C ALA A 109 -31.97 -6.40 -8.31
N ARG A 110 -32.02 -5.53 -9.32
CA ARG A 110 -33.11 -5.52 -10.32
C ARG A 110 -33.10 -6.79 -11.14
N HIS A 111 -31.91 -7.22 -11.59
CA HIS A 111 -31.74 -8.46 -12.32
C HIS A 111 -32.21 -9.67 -11.51
N TYR A 112 -31.79 -9.76 -10.24
CA TYR A 112 -32.18 -10.84 -9.34
C TYR A 112 -33.68 -10.86 -9.04
N ALA A 113 -34.28 -9.68 -8.87
CA ALA A 113 -35.70 -9.53 -8.58
C ALA A 113 -36.59 -9.84 -9.81
N GLY A 114 -36.11 -9.59 -11.03
CA GLY A 114 -36.88 -9.81 -12.27
C GLY A 114 -37.26 -11.27 -12.55
N GLY A 115 -36.67 -12.23 -11.84
CA GLY A 115 -37.10 -13.64 -11.87
C GLY A 115 -38.25 -13.98 -10.91
N HIS A 116 -38.81 -13.02 -10.19
CA HIS A 116 -39.89 -13.22 -9.22
C HIS A 116 -41.15 -12.45 -9.64
N ASP A 117 -42.32 -13.08 -9.53
CA ASP A 117 -43.64 -12.45 -9.75
C ASP A 117 -43.92 -11.37 -8.70
N ARG A 118 -43.37 -10.17 -8.91
CA ARG A 118 -43.57 -9.00 -8.06
C ARG A 118 -44.05 -7.84 -8.92
N ASP A 119 -44.90 -7.01 -8.32
CA ASP A 119 -45.28 -5.71 -8.86
C ASP A 119 -44.02 -4.86 -9.19
N PRO A 120 -43.91 -4.29 -10.40
CA PRO A 120 -42.80 -3.42 -10.81
C PRO A 120 -42.47 -2.28 -9.84
N ALA A 121 -43.47 -1.71 -9.17
CA ALA A 121 -43.25 -0.64 -8.20
C ALA A 121 -42.59 -1.17 -6.91
N ALA A 122 -43.01 -2.35 -6.44
CA ALA A 122 -42.40 -3.05 -5.32
C ALA A 122 -40.95 -3.48 -5.62
N ILE A 123 -40.66 -3.96 -6.83
CA ILE A 123 -39.30 -4.26 -7.30
C ILE A 123 -38.44 -3.00 -7.24
N THR A 124 -38.92 -1.89 -7.80
CA THR A 124 -38.15 -0.64 -7.82
C THR A 124 -37.84 -0.14 -6.41
N THR A 125 -38.80 -0.21 -5.48
CA THR A 125 -38.56 0.18 -4.09
C THR A 125 -37.54 -0.73 -3.40
N ALA A 126 -37.66 -2.06 -3.56
CA ALA A 126 -36.71 -3.01 -2.97
C ALA A 126 -35.29 -2.85 -3.52
N THR A 127 -35.15 -2.66 -4.84
CA THR A 127 -33.85 -2.47 -5.50
C THR A 127 -33.14 -1.19 -5.04
N ASN A 128 -33.86 -0.07 -4.92
CA ASN A 128 -33.28 1.18 -4.40
C ASN A 128 -32.88 1.04 -2.92
N LEU A 129 -33.68 0.34 -2.11
CA LEU A 129 -33.35 0.09 -0.71
C LEU A 129 -32.12 -0.82 -0.58
N ALA A 130 -32.04 -1.90 -1.37
CA ALA A 130 -30.87 -2.78 -1.38
C ALA A 130 -29.60 -2.00 -1.77
N ALA A 131 -29.70 -1.16 -2.80
CA ALA A 131 -28.59 -0.31 -3.22
C ALA A 131 -28.16 0.68 -2.12
N LEU A 132 -29.12 1.36 -1.46
CA LEU A 132 -28.79 2.23 -0.33
C LEU A 132 -28.15 1.48 0.84
N LEU A 133 -28.68 0.31 1.20
CA LEU A 133 -28.15 -0.48 2.32
C LEU A 133 -26.72 -0.99 2.03
N ALA A 134 -26.47 -1.52 0.84
CA ALA A 134 -25.12 -1.98 0.47
C ALA A 134 -24.13 -0.81 0.42
N THR A 135 -24.51 0.32 -0.16
CA THR A 135 -23.65 1.51 -0.22
C THR A 135 -23.41 2.09 1.17
N ALA A 136 -24.41 2.18 2.03
CA ALA A 136 -24.24 2.66 3.40
C ALA A 136 -23.35 1.72 4.21
N ALA A 137 -23.59 0.41 4.11
CA ALA A 137 -22.78 -0.60 4.77
C ALA A 137 -21.31 -0.52 4.34
N TRP A 138 -21.04 -0.22 3.06
CA TRP A 138 -19.69 -0.10 2.53
C TRP A 138 -19.01 1.22 2.87
N LEU A 139 -19.68 2.37 2.67
CA LEU A 139 -19.11 3.71 2.93
C LEU A 139 -18.84 3.98 4.41
N LEU A 140 -19.74 3.51 5.27
CA LEU A 140 -19.72 3.79 6.71
C LEU A 140 -19.01 2.69 7.50
N ASN A 141 -18.39 1.71 6.84
CA ASN A 141 -17.64 0.68 7.55
C ASN A 141 -16.26 1.23 7.99
N PRO A 142 -15.91 1.12 9.27
CA PRO A 142 -14.63 1.64 9.78
C PRO A 142 -13.39 0.97 9.15
N ILE A 143 -13.50 -0.25 8.60
CA ILE A 143 -12.38 -0.91 7.91
C ILE A 143 -11.87 -0.14 6.67
N GLN A 144 -12.68 0.80 6.15
CA GLN A 144 -12.31 1.61 5.00
C GLN A 144 -11.41 2.80 5.34
N ILE A 145 -11.26 3.13 6.62
CA ILE A 145 -10.57 4.36 7.05
C ILE A 145 -9.14 4.41 6.53
N SER A 146 -8.37 3.34 6.72
CA SER A 146 -6.99 3.28 6.23
C SER A 146 -6.91 3.34 4.71
N GLY A 147 -7.93 2.89 3.98
CA GLY A 147 -7.99 3.02 2.52
C GLY A 147 -8.21 4.46 2.03
N VAL A 148 -8.85 5.30 2.84
CA VAL A 148 -9.19 6.69 2.47
C VAL A 148 -8.17 7.69 3.03
N LEU A 149 -7.79 7.55 4.32
CA LEU A 149 -6.98 8.53 5.04
C LEU A 149 -5.46 8.29 4.91
N LEU A 150 -5.01 7.10 4.52
CA LEU A 150 -3.62 6.89 4.12
C LEU A 150 -3.47 7.38 2.67
N VAL A 151 -2.67 8.43 2.44
CA VAL A 151 -2.72 9.17 1.17
C VAL A 151 -2.35 8.28 -0.01
N VAL A 152 -1.29 7.49 0.13
CA VAL A 152 -0.78 6.61 -0.92
C VAL A 152 -1.83 5.57 -1.34
N GLN A 153 -2.78 5.23 -0.46
CA GLN A 153 -3.87 4.31 -0.78
C GLN A 153 -4.89 4.88 -1.78
N ARG A 154 -4.68 6.10 -2.30
CA ARG A 154 -5.31 6.55 -3.55
C ARG A 154 -5.18 5.52 -4.68
N MET A 155 -4.09 4.77 -4.72
CA MET A 155 -3.92 3.63 -5.63
C MET A 155 -5.06 2.60 -5.51
N THR A 156 -5.47 2.26 -4.29
CA THR A 156 -6.58 1.36 -3.99
C THR A 156 -7.92 1.99 -4.39
N LEU A 157 -8.10 3.29 -4.14
CA LEU A 157 -9.31 4.04 -4.51
C LEU A 157 -9.52 4.11 -6.03
N LEU A 158 -8.47 4.45 -6.79
CA LEU A 158 -8.50 4.51 -8.25
C LEU A 158 -8.67 3.11 -8.86
N MET A 159 -7.97 2.11 -8.32
CA MET A 159 -8.17 0.71 -8.72
C MET A 159 -9.65 0.30 -8.55
N ALA A 160 -10.24 0.58 -7.40
CA ALA A 160 -11.64 0.27 -7.13
C ALA A 160 -12.61 1.05 -8.04
N LEU A 161 -12.33 2.33 -8.31
CA LEU A 161 -13.09 3.14 -9.24
C LEU A 161 -13.16 2.48 -10.63
N PHE A 162 -12.02 2.08 -11.19
CA PHE A 162 -11.95 1.43 -12.49
C PHE A 162 -12.53 0.01 -12.47
N VAL A 163 -12.37 -0.75 -11.38
CA VAL A 163 -13.06 -2.05 -11.20
C VAL A 163 -14.57 -1.87 -11.28
N LEU A 164 -15.14 -0.92 -10.53
CA LEU A 164 -16.58 -0.67 -10.51
C LEU A 164 -17.12 -0.15 -11.84
N LEU A 165 -16.41 0.80 -12.48
CA LEU A 165 -16.75 1.28 -13.82
C LEU A 165 -16.70 0.14 -14.84
N GLY A 166 -15.66 -0.70 -14.78
CA GLY A 166 -15.49 -1.79 -15.73
C GLY A 166 -16.54 -2.88 -15.57
N LEU A 167 -16.95 -3.19 -14.34
CA LEU A 167 -18.07 -4.09 -14.07
C LEU A 167 -19.40 -3.52 -14.58
N LEU A 168 -19.67 -2.23 -14.38
CA LEU A 168 -20.88 -1.58 -14.91
C LEU A 168 -20.91 -1.58 -16.45
N ALA A 169 -19.78 -1.29 -17.10
CA ALA A 169 -19.63 -1.37 -18.56
C ALA A 169 -19.81 -2.82 -19.06
N TYR A 170 -19.21 -3.78 -18.37
CA TYR A 170 -19.39 -5.21 -18.66
C TYR A 170 -20.87 -5.63 -18.56
N LEU A 171 -21.55 -5.27 -17.46
CA LEU A 171 -22.97 -5.54 -17.26
C LEU A 171 -23.84 -4.88 -18.34
N LYS A 172 -23.50 -3.67 -18.78
CA LYS A 172 -24.19 -3.00 -19.88
C LYS A 172 -24.09 -3.80 -21.19
N GLY A 173 -22.90 -4.28 -21.54
CA GLY A 173 -22.70 -5.12 -22.73
C GLY A 173 -23.38 -6.49 -22.60
N LEU A 174 -23.41 -7.06 -21.39
CA LEU A 174 -23.98 -8.38 -21.12
C LEU A 174 -25.51 -8.36 -21.12
N LEU A 175 -26.13 -7.41 -20.40
CA LEU A 175 -27.57 -7.42 -20.10
C LEU A 175 -28.43 -6.65 -21.12
N ASP A 176 -27.86 -5.73 -21.90
CA ASP A 176 -28.62 -4.93 -22.87
C ASP A 176 -28.81 -5.69 -24.19
N GLU A 177 -29.92 -6.44 -24.30
CA GLU A 177 -30.26 -7.22 -25.49
C GLU A 177 -30.78 -6.37 -26.66
N HIS A 178 -31.24 -5.15 -26.40
CA HIS A 178 -31.72 -4.22 -27.44
C HIS A 178 -30.56 -3.57 -28.21
N THR A 179 -29.34 -3.65 -27.68
CA THR A 179 -28.14 -3.10 -28.30
C THR A 179 -27.52 -4.08 -29.30
N SER A 180 -27.04 -3.57 -30.44
CA SER A 180 -26.37 -4.39 -31.45
C SER A 180 -25.13 -5.11 -30.91
N ALA A 181 -24.83 -6.29 -31.45
CA ALA A 181 -23.70 -7.10 -31.00
C ALA A 181 -22.34 -6.35 -30.99
N PRO A 182 -21.97 -5.52 -32.00
CA PRO A 182 -20.73 -4.76 -31.95
C PRO A 182 -20.67 -3.75 -30.80
N ARG A 183 -21.78 -3.06 -30.51
CA ARG A 183 -21.85 -2.12 -29.39
C ARG A 183 -21.77 -2.83 -28.04
N ARG A 184 -22.40 -4.01 -27.92
CA ARG A 184 -22.25 -4.88 -26.73
C ARG A 184 -20.80 -5.33 -26.55
N ALA A 185 -20.13 -5.74 -27.62
CA ALA A 185 -18.72 -6.10 -27.61
C ALA A 185 -17.83 -4.93 -27.18
N ALA A 186 -18.12 -3.71 -27.66
CA ALA A 186 -17.39 -2.50 -27.28
C ALA A 186 -17.55 -2.19 -25.79
N TRP A 187 -18.75 -2.34 -25.22
CA TRP A 187 -18.96 -2.21 -23.77
C TRP A 187 -18.19 -3.26 -22.96
N MET A 188 -18.17 -4.51 -23.42
CA MET A 188 -17.35 -5.55 -22.78
C MET A 188 -15.85 -5.25 -22.88
N ALA A 189 -15.38 -4.71 -24.01
CA ALA A 189 -13.98 -4.34 -24.22
C ALA A 189 -13.56 -3.15 -23.35
N LEU A 190 -14.43 -2.14 -23.25
CA LEU A 190 -14.24 -1.00 -22.36
C LEU A 190 -14.18 -1.47 -20.90
N GLY A 191 -15.07 -2.38 -20.52
CA GLY A 191 -15.14 -2.90 -19.15
C GLY A 191 -14.00 -3.83 -18.78
N LEU A 192 -13.87 -4.96 -19.47
CA LEU A 192 -12.91 -6.02 -19.12
C LEU A 192 -11.51 -5.80 -19.70
N GLY A 193 -11.35 -4.93 -20.70
CA GLY A 193 -10.05 -4.57 -21.28
C GLY A 193 -9.52 -3.26 -20.72
N VAL A 194 -10.12 -2.14 -21.12
CA VAL A 194 -9.60 -0.80 -20.78
C VAL A 194 -9.64 -0.55 -19.27
N CYS A 195 -10.76 -0.80 -18.60
CA CYS A 195 -10.83 -0.57 -17.16
C CYS A 195 -9.94 -1.53 -16.36
N THR A 196 -9.74 -2.78 -16.81
CA THR A 196 -8.77 -3.69 -16.18
C THR A 196 -7.35 -3.13 -16.26
N MET A 197 -6.96 -2.59 -17.42
CA MET A 197 -5.66 -1.96 -17.60
C MET A 197 -5.50 -0.73 -16.68
N LEU A 198 -6.49 0.16 -16.66
CA LEU A 198 -6.46 1.36 -15.79
C LEU A 198 -6.45 0.98 -14.31
N ALA A 199 -7.20 -0.05 -13.90
CA ALA A 199 -7.17 -0.57 -12.55
C ALA A 199 -5.78 -1.12 -12.20
N PHE A 200 -5.19 -1.94 -13.07
CA PHE A 200 -3.85 -2.53 -12.90
C PHE A 200 -2.74 -1.47 -12.81
N LEU A 201 -2.80 -0.43 -13.64
CA LEU A 201 -1.87 0.69 -13.61
C LEU A 201 -2.07 1.61 -12.40
N SER A 202 -3.21 1.51 -11.71
CA SER A 202 -3.43 2.19 -10.42
C SER A 202 -2.87 1.36 -9.27
N LYS A 203 -3.16 0.06 -9.24
CA LYS A 203 -2.67 -0.91 -8.25
C LYS A 203 -2.68 -2.30 -8.87
N GLU A 204 -1.69 -3.13 -8.56
CA GLU A 204 -1.50 -4.45 -9.15
C GLU A 204 -2.75 -5.36 -9.01
N ASN A 205 -3.48 -5.22 -7.89
CA ASN A 205 -4.75 -5.93 -7.65
C ASN A 205 -5.86 -5.64 -8.67
N GLY A 206 -5.75 -4.54 -9.44
CA GLY A 206 -6.74 -4.19 -10.45
C GLY A 206 -6.89 -5.23 -11.57
N ILE A 207 -5.89 -6.08 -11.76
CA ILE A 207 -5.95 -7.23 -12.69
C ILE A 207 -7.05 -8.24 -12.32
N LEU A 208 -7.62 -8.17 -11.11
CA LEU A 208 -8.71 -9.05 -10.66
C LEU A 208 -10.10 -8.63 -11.15
N LEU A 209 -10.25 -7.53 -11.91
CA LEU A 209 -11.55 -7.13 -12.49
C LEU A 209 -12.23 -8.29 -13.27
N PRO A 210 -11.56 -9.00 -14.19
CA PRO A 210 -12.10 -10.19 -14.84
C PRO A 210 -12.55 -11.30 -13.89
N LEU A 211 -11.87 -11.47 -12.74
CA LEU A 211 -12.28 -12.45 -11.73
C LEU A 211 -13.61 -12.05 -11.08
N TYR A 212 -13.80 -10.77 -10.73
CA TYR A 212 -15.09 -10.29 -10.23
C TYR A 212 -16.22 -10.48 -11.25
N ALA A 213 -15.94 -10.25 -12.55
CA ALA A 213 -16.90 -10.53 -13.62
C ALA A 213 -17.23 -12.04 -13.73
N LEU A 214 -16.23 -12.92 -13.60
CA LEU A 214 -16.42 -14.37 -13.56
C LEU A 214 -17.27 -14.82 -12.35
N VAL A 215 -17.09 -14.20 -11.19
CA VAL A 215 -17.92 -14.48 -10.01
C VAL A 215 -19.38 -14.10 -10.28
N LEU A 216 -19.64 -12.95 -10.92
CA LEU A 216 -21.01 -12.56 -11.31
C LEU A 216 -21.60 -13.54 -12.34
N ASP A 217 -20.83 -13.90 -13.36
CA ASP A 217 -21.19 -14.90 -14.39
C ASP A 217 -21.58 -16.24 -13.76
N ALA A 218 -20.80 -16.70 -12.79
CA ALA A 218 -20.97 -18.02 -12.17
C ALA A 218 -22.13 -18.08 -11.16
N THR A 219 -22.58 -16.93 -10.64
CA THR A 219 -23.59 -16.83 -9.59
C THR A 219 -24.90 -16.26 -10.11
N MET A 220 -24.98 -14.95 -10.34
CA MET A 220 -26.23 -14.25 -10.65
C MET A 220 -26.54 -14.20 -12.15
N LEU A 221 -25.54 -14.34 -13.02
CA LEU A 221 -25.65 -14.02 -14.46
C LEU A 221 -25.49 -15.23 -15.39
N HIS A 222 -25.48 -16.45 -14.84
CA HIS A 222 -25.21 -17.69 -15.58
C HIS A 222 -26.10 -17.82 -16.83
N THR A 223 -27.40 -17.57 -16.69
CA THR A 223 -28.37 -17.70 -17.78
C THR A 223 -28.11 -16.71 -18.91
N GLN A 224 -27.74 -15.47 -18.57
CA GLN A 224 -27.48 -14.40 -19.54
C GLN A 224 -26.20 -14.69 -20.32
N VAL A 225 -25.18 -15.17 -19.62
CA VAL A 225 -23.92 -15.60 -20.21
C VAL A 225 -24.13 -16.75 -21.20
N THR A 226 -24.95 -17.76 -20.86
CA THR A 226 -25.23 -18.89 -21.76
C THR A 226 -26.06 -18.49 -22.98
N ARG A 227 -26.87 -17.43 -22.88
CA ARG A 227 -27.71 -16.92 -23.98
C ARG A 227 -26.98 -15.95 -24.91
N LEU A 228 -25.75 -15.56 -24.59
CA LEU A 228 -24.97 -14.69 -25.47
C LEU A 228 -24.77 -15.33 -26.86
N PRO A 229 -24.82 -14.56 -27.95
CA PRO A 229 -24.37 -15.01 -29.27
C PRO A 229 -22.93 -15.57 -29.21
N GLN A 230 -22.64 -16.61 -30.00
CA GLN A 230 -21.35 -17.31 -29.97
C GLN A 230 -20.15 -16.36 -30.14
N ARG A 231 -20.25 -15.36 -31.03
CA ARG A 231 -19.20 -14.34 -31.24
C ARG A 231 -18.92 -13.53 -29.96
N LEU A 232 -19.96 -13.13 -29.23
CA LEU A 232 -19.81 -12.40 -27.96
C LEU A 232 -19.30 -13.29 -26.83
N GLN A 233 -19.65 -14.59 -26.83
CA GLN A 233 -19.07 -15.53 -25.88
C GLN A 233 -17.55 -15.66 -26.07
N TRP A 234 -17.09 -15.80 -27.31
CA TRP A 234 -15.66 -15.84 -27.63
C TRP A 234 -14.95 -14.53 -27.28
N TRP A 235 -15.55 -13.39 -27.66
CA TRP A 235 -15.01 -12.07 -27.30
C TRP A 235 -14.83 -11.91 -25.78
N ARG A 236 -15.86 -12.29 -25.01
CA ARG A 236 -15.80 -12.28 -23.55
C ARG A 236 -14.69 -13.19 -23.01
N ARG A 237 -14.57 -14.42 -23.53
CA ARG A 237 -13.51 -15.37 -23.12
C ARG A 237 -12.11 -14.82 -23.39
N LEU A 238 -11.92 -14.14 -24.53
CA LEU A 238 -10.66 -13.48 -24.89
C LEU A 238 -10.30 -12.36 -23.91
N LEU A 239 -11.27 -11.67 -23.33
CA LEU A 239 -11.04 -10.62 -22.34
C LEU A 239 -10.81 -11.16 -20.92
N LEU A 240 -11.40 -12.32 -20.58
CA LEU A 240 -11.33 -12.89 -19.24
C LEU A 240 -10.08 -13.78 -19.02
N TRP A 241 -9.85 -14.73 -19.93
CA TRP A 241 -8.87 -15.79 -19.69
C TRP A 241 -7.41 -15.32 -19.68
N PRO A 242 -6.94 -14.40 -20.54
CA PRO A 242 -5.56 -13.92 -20.48
C PRO A 242 -5.22 -13.29 -19.12
N ALA A 243 -6.12 -12.50 -18.53
CA ALA A 243 -5.91 -11.92 -17.21
C ALA A 243 -5.87 -13.01 -16.12
N ALA A 244 -6.80 -13.97 -16.17
CA ALA A 244 -6.82 -15.09 -15.22
C ALA A 244 -5.55 -15.96 -15.32
N LEU A 245 -5.09 -16.27 -16.54
CA LEU A 245 -3.87 -17.01 -16.79
C LEU A 245 -2.62 -16.23 -16.37
N PHE A 246 -2.61 -14.91 -16.58
CA PHE A 246 -1.52 -14.05 -16.12
C PHE A 246 -1.42 -14.07 -14.59
N VAL A 247 -2.53 -13.90 -13.86
CA VAL A 247 -2.54 -13.96 -12.39
C VAL A 247 -2.08 -15.32 -11.91
N PHE A 248 -2.63 -16.41 -12.48
CA PHE A 248 -2.25 -17.76 -12.10
C PHE A 248 -0.76 -18.04 -12.37
N GLY A 249 -0.26 -17.69 -13.56
CA GLY A 249 1.15 -17.84 -13.93
C GLY A 249 2.06 -17.00 -13.04
N TYR A 250 1.71 -15.75 -12.76
CA TYR A 250 2.45 -14.88 -11.84
C TYR A 250 2.55 -15.50 -10.44
N LEU A 251 1.44 -15.95 -9.88
CA LEU A 251 1.46 -16.56 -8.54
C LEU A 251 2.31 -17.84 -8.49
N LEU A 252 2.31 -18.66 -9.55
CA LEU A 252 3.11 -19.88 -9.65
C LEU A 252 4.61 -19.60 -9.81
N ILE A 253 4.99 -18.69 -10.72
CA ILE A 253 6.40 -18.40 -11.03
C ILE A 253 7.15 -17.85 -9.82
N ASN A 254 6.44 -17.14 -8.93
CA ASN A 254 7.05 -16.54 -7.76
C ASN A 254 7.16 -17.50 -6.55
N ILE A 255 6.57 -18.71 -6.61
CA ILE A 255 6.65 -19.67 -5.49
C ILE A 255 8.10 -20.01 -5.15
N PRO A 256 8.98 -20.41 -6.10
CA PRO A 256 10.36 -20.77 -5.76
C PRO A 256 11.14 -19.60 -5.17
N GLN A 257 10.96 -18.38 -5.72
CA GLN A 257 11.64 -17.18 -5.23
C GLN A 257 11.24 -16.84 -3.79
N PHE A 258 9.96 -16.99 -3.43
CA PHE A 258 9.49 -16.72 -2.08
C PHE A 258 9.65 -17.91 -1.11
N ALA A 259 9.78 -19.13 -1.62
CA ALA A 259 10.01 -20.34 -0.83
C ALA A 259 11.47 -20.46 -0.34
N LEU A 260 12.43 -19.84 -1.04
CA LEU A 260 13.84 -19.77 -0.63
C LEU A 260 14.08 -18.81 0.57
N GLY A 261 13.02 -18.19 1.09
CA GLY A 261 13.05 -17.18 2.14
C GLY A 261 13.11 -15.78 1.55
N SER A 262 12.28 -14.86 2.04
CA SER A 262 12.47 -13.44 1.76
C SER A 262 13.54 -12.91 2.70
N GLU A 263 14.63 -12.37 2.16
CA GLU A 263 15.77 -11.83 2.95
C GLU A 263 15.36 -10.72 3.96
N ASN A 264 14.14 -10.19 3.86
CA ASN A 264 13.70 -8.98 4.58
C ASN A 264 12.43 -9.16 5.46
N ARG A 265 12.05 -10.38 5.88
CA ARG A 265 10.84 -10.62 6.70
C ARG A 265 11.04 -11.71 7.75
N ASP A 266 10.31 -11.57 8.86
CA ASP A 266 10.35 -12.50 10.01
C ASP A 266 9.54 -13.80 9.81
N PHE A 267 8.94 -13.98 8.63
CA PHE A 267 8.11 -15.14 8.30
C PHE A 267 8.40 -15.69 6.91
N THR A 268 8.19 -16.99 6.75
CA THR A 268 8.32 -17.68 5.46
C THR A 268 7.01 -17.63 4.66
N LEU A 269 7.09 -17.94 3.36
CA LEU A 269 5.91 -18.12 2.51
C LEU A 269 4.90 -19.12 3.10
N GLY A 270 5.37 -20.25 3.63
CA GLY A 270 4.51 -21.26 4.23
C GLY A 270 3.78 -20.72 5.47
N GLN A 271 4.48 -20.00 6.33
CA GLN A 271 3.90 -19.36 7.51
C GLN A 271 2.89 -18.27 7.14
N ARG A 272 3.16 -17.49 6.09
CA ARG A 272 2.20 -16.55 5.52
C ARG A 272 0.91 -17.26 5.12
N LEU A 273 1.00 -18.26 4.24
CA LEU A 273 -0.17 -19.01 3.74
C LEU A 273 -0.98 -19.70 4.86
N LEU A 274 -0.32 -20.14 5.93
CA LEU A 274 -1.00 -20.67 7.11
C LEU A 274 -1.69 -19.59 7.95
N THR A 275 -1.18 -18.36 7.93
CA THR A 275 -1.69 -17.24 8.74
C THR A 275 -2.85 -16.53 8.05
N GLU A 276 -2.81 -16.37 6.72
CA GLU A 276 -3.81 -15.64 5.95
C GLU A 276 -5.27 -16.10 6.20
N PRO A 277 -5.62 -17.40 6.29
CA PRO A 277 -7.00 -17.81 6.61
C PRO A 277 -7.55 -17.26 7.93
N ARG A 278 -6.68 -17.09 8.94
CA ARG A 278 -7.06 -16.48 10.23
C ARG A 278 -7.27 -14.97 10.08
N ILE A 279 -6.40 -14.31 9.32
CA ILE A 279 -6.50 -12.88 9.02
C ILE A 279 -7.78 -12.58 8.24
N LEU A 280 -8.13 -13.40 7.25
CA LEU A 280 -9.38 -13.25 6.50
C LEU A 280 -10.62 -13.38 7.40
N LEU A 281 -10.60 -14.27 8.38
CA LEU A 281 -11.67 -14.37 9.37
C LEU A 281 -11.70 -13.19 10.34
N ASP A 282 -10.52 -12.70 10.75
CA ASP A 282 -10.39 -11.53 11.62
C ASP A 282 -10.93 -10.27 10.94
N TYR A 283 -10.62 -10.06 9.66
CA TYR A 283 -11.24 -9.01 8.84
C TYR A 283 -12.77 -9.13 8.84
N LEU A 284 -13.35 -10.32 8.69
CA LEU A 284 -14.81 -10.48 8.77
C LEU A 284 -15.35 -10.09 10.15
N GLY A 285 -14.60 -10.38 11.22
CA GLY A 285 -14.86 -9.86 12.56
C GLY A 285 -14.90 -8.34 12.57
N ASP A 286 -13.85 -7.69 12.08
CA ASP A 286 -13.74 -6.22 12.02
C ASP A 286 -14.77 -5.56 11.10
N ILE A 287 -15.22 -6.25 10.04
CA ILE A 287 -16.25 -5.76 9.13
C ILE A 287 -17.62 -5.77 9.82
N PHE A 288 -17.97 -6.87 10.50
CA PHE A 288 -19.33 -7.08 11.02
C PHE A 288 -19.49 -6.72 12.50
N LEU A 289 -18.40 -6.58 13.25
CA LEU A 289 -18.35 -6.15 14.65
C LEU A 289 -17.55 -4.84 14.74
N PRO A 290 -18.19 -3.67 14.52
CA PRO A 290 -17.50 -2.39 14.58
C PRO A 290 -17.01 -2.12 16.01
N ARG A 291 -15.69 -2.13 16.21
CA ARG A 291 -15.02 -1.92 17.51
C ARG A 291 -14.10 -0.72 17.45
N PHE A 292 -14.12 0.13 18.46
CA PHE A 292 -13.13 1.22 18.51
C PHE A 292 -11.73 0.68 18.87
N GLY A 293 -10.68 1.31 18.34
CA GLY A 293 -9.28 1.03 18.69
C GLY A 293 -8.60 -0.09 17.90
N VAL A 294 -9.36 -0.92 17.17
CA VAL A 294 -8.78 -2.01 16.35
C VAL A 294 -8.36 -1.56 14.95
N TYR A 295 -8.91 -0.44 14.46
CA TYR A 295 -8.60 0.06 13.12
C TYR A 295 -7.35 0.95 13.13
N GLY A 296 -6.31 0.55 12.40
CA GLY A 296 -4.99 1.17 12.39
C GLY A 296 -4.05 0.60 11.34
N LEU A 297 -2.85 1.18 11.25
CA LEU A 297 -1.83 0.75 10.28
C LEU A 297 -0.93 -0.36 10.80
N TYR A 298 -0.70 -0.38 12.11
CA TYR A 298 0.20 -1.34 12.74
C TYR A 298 -0.60 -2.55 13.15
N HIS A 299 -0.11 -3.73 12.78
CA HIS A 299 -0.69 -5.05 13.07
C HIS A 299 0.43 -6.11 13.10
N ASP A 300 1.67 -5.65 13.32
CA ASP A 300 2.91 -6.43 13.36
C ASP A 300 2.95 -7.40 14.55
N SER A 301 2.11 -7.20 15.56
CA SER A 301 1.93 -8.13 16.67
C SER A 301 1.00 -9.31 16.36
N PHE A 302 0.40 -9.39 15.16
CA PHE A 302 -0.49 -10.51 14.80
C PHE A 302 0.27 -11.84 14.82
N THR A 303 -0.26 -12.81 15.57
CA THR A 303 0.45 -14.09 15.79
C THR A 303 0.60 -14.90 14.51
N ILE A 304 1.85 -15.08 14.07
CA ILE A 304 2.23 -15.91 12.92
C ILE A 304 1.92 -17.39 13.18
N SER A 305 1.31 -18.04 12.20
CA SER A 305 1.04 -19.48 12.22
C SER A 305 2.27 -20.26 11.80
N ARG A 306 2.93 -20.91 12.76
CA ARG A 306 4.15 -21.70 12.51
C ARG A 306 3.84 -23.06 11.89
N HIS A 307 2.76 -23.70 12.35
CA HIS A 307 2.25 -24.98 11.85
C HIS A 307 0.72 -25.01 11.93
N LEU A 308 0.08 -26.07 11.43
CA LEU A 308 -1.38 -26.21 11.37
C LEU A 308 -2.10 -26.10 12.73
N LEU A 309 -1.42 -26.46 13.82
CA LEU A 309 -1.97 -26.43 15.18
C LEU A 309 -1.32 -25.37 16.07
N SER A 310 -0.43 -24.54 15.53
CA SER A 310 0.28 -23.51 16.28
C SER A 310 0.17 -22.16 15.56
N PRO A 311 -0.81 -21.31 15.93
CA PRO A 311 -1.81 -21.55 16.98
C PRO A 311 -2.91 -22.53 16.56
N TRP A 312 -3.65 -23.07 17.54
CA TRP A 312 -4.68 -24.08 17.29
C TRP A 312 -5.81 -23.57 16.38
N THR A 313 -6.00 -22.25 16.30
CA THR A 313 -7.00 -21.59 15.44
C THR A 313 -6.67 -21.67 13.95
N THR A 314 -5.45 -22.04 13.56
CA THR A 314 -5.01 -22.13 12.16
C THR A 314 -5.77 -23.21 11.39
N LEU A 315 -5.82 -24.45 11.88
CA LEU A 315 -6.52 -25.53 11.22
C LEU A 315 -8.04 -25.27 11.09
N PRO A 316 -8.78 -24.84 12.13
CA PRO A 316 -10.19 -24.46 12.02
C PRO A 316 -10.42 -23.30 11.04
N ALA A 317 -9.56 -22.28 11.04
CA ALA A 317 -9.68 -21.15 10.12
C ALA A 317 -9.52 -21.60 8.66
N MET A 318 -8.51 -22.41 8.39
CA MET A 318 -8.27 -22.97 7.06
C MET A 318 -9.42 -23.87 6.61
N ALA A 319 -9.91 -24.76 7.49
CA ALA A 319 -11.06 -25.62 7.20
C ALA A 319 -12.33 -24.78 6.94
N CYS A 320 -12.55 -23.70 7.70
CA CYS A 320 -13.66 -22.78 7.50
C CYS A 320 -13.59 -22.08 6.13
N MET A 321 -12.43 -21.53 5.76
CA MET A 321 -12.25 -20.85 4.47
C MET A 321 -12.40 -21.81 3.28
N LEU A 322 -11.77 -22.98 3.34
CA LEU A 322 -11.89 -24.00 2.29
C LEU A 322 -13.31 -24.55 2.19
N GLY A 323 -13.96 -24.82 3.32
CA GLY A 323 -15.34 -25.26 3.39
C GLY A 323 -16.30 -24.21 2.83
N ALA A 324 -16.12 -22.93 3.19
CA ALA A 324 -16.90 -21.82 2.65
C ALA A 324 -16.73 -21.69 1.13
N ALA A 325 -15.49 -21.77 0.62
CA ALA A 325 -15.21 -21.74 -0.81
C ALA A 325 -15.88 -22.91 -1.55
N LEU A 326 -15.79 -24.12 -0.99
CA LEU A 326 -16.43 -25.32 -1.56
C LEU A 326 -17.95 -25.19 -1.59
N VAL A 327 -18.57 -24.81 -0.47
CA VAL A 327 -20.02 -24.59 -0.38
C VAL A 327 -20.46 -23.52 -1.37
N ALA A 328 -19.75 -22.40 -1.43
CA ALA A 328 -20.05 -21.32 -2.36
C ALA A 328 -19.95 -21.79 -3.82
N PHE A 329 -18.92 -22.56 -4.16
CA PHE A 329 -18.76 -23.10 -5.50
C PHE A 329 -19.86 -24.10 -5.86
N VAL A 330 -20.15 -25.08 -5.00
CA VAL A 330 -21.16 -26.12 -5.25
C VAL A 330 -22.56 -25.52 -5.32
N GLU A 331 -22.91 -24.65 -4.36
CA GLU A 331 -24.25 -24.07 -4.23
C GLU A 331 -24.45 -22.81 -5.08
N ARG A 332 -23.48 -22.41 -5.93
CA ARG A 332 -23.54 -21.15 -6.71
C ARG A 332 -24.80 -20.96 -7.55
N LYS A 333 -25.41 -22.05 -8.01
CA LYS A 333 -26.66 -22.00 -8.80
C LYS A 333 -27.92 -22.00 -7.93
N ARG A 334 -27.87 -22.61 -6.74
CA ARG A 334 -29.03 -22.75 -5.82
C ARG A 334 -29.13 -21.58 -4.84
N ARG A 335 -27.98 -21.14 -4.31
CA ARG A 335 -27.83 -20.05 -3.35
C ARG A 335 -26.88 -18.97 -3.91
N PRO A 336 -27.26 -18.31 -5.02
CA PRO A 336 -26.35 -17.40 -5.73
C PRO A 336 -25.89 -16.21 -4.89
N LEU A 337 -26.71 -15.69 -3.96
CA LEU A 337 -26.28 -14.58 -3.08
C LEU A 337 -25.21 -15.02 -2.08
N LEU A 338 -25.34 -16.21 -1.49
CA LEU A 338 -24.32 -16.76 -0.58
C LEU A 338 -23.01 -16.99 -1.33
N ALA A 339 -23.10 -17.59 -2.52
CA ALA A 339 -21.93 -17.82 -3.36
C ALA A 339 -21.27 -16.52 -3.83
N LEU A 340 -22.07 -15.50 -4.19
CA LEU A 340 -21.56 -14.18 -4.52
C LEU A 340 -20.76 -13.59 -3.37
N ALA A 341 -21.32 -13.58 -2.16
CA ALA A 341 -20.65 -13.03 -0.98
C ALA A 341 -19.27 -13.67 -0.76
N ILE A 342 -19.21 -15.00 -0.75
CA ILE A 342 -18.00 -15.76 -0.42
C ILE A 342 -16.98 -15.70 -1.57
N LEU A 343 -17.39 -15.99 -2.82
CA LEU A 343 -16.46 -16.03 -3.95
C LEU A 343 -15.93 -14.65 -4.31
N TRP A 344 -16.72 -13.59 -4.13
CA TRP A 344 -16.26 -12.22 -4.33
C TRP A 344 -15.22 -11.83 -3.28
N TYR A 345 -15.53 -12.09 -2.01
CA TYR A 345 -14.62 -11.78 -0.90
C TYR A 345 -13.29 -12.51 -1.06
N LEU A 346 -13.32 -13.83 -1.23
CA LEU A 346 -12.10 -14.64 -1.39
C LEU A 346 -11.38 -14.32 -2.71
N GLY A 347 -12.11 -14.08 -3.80
CA GLY A 347 -11.52 -13.72 -5.10
C GLY A 347 -10.70 -12.45 -5.03
N GLY A 348 -11.15 -11.45 -4.28
CA GLY A 348 -10.42 -10.21 -4.08
C GLY A 348 -9.16 -10.33 -3.20
N GLN A 349 -9.01 -11.45 -2.48
CA GLN A 349 -7.87 -11.74 -1.61
C GLN A 349 -6.79 -12.58 -2.30
N VAL A 350 -7.03 -13.04 -3.54
CA VAL A 350 -6.16 -14.00 -4.25
C VAL A 350 -4.74 -13.48 -4.47
N ILE A 351 -4.50 -12.18 -4.61
CA ILE A 351 -3.15 -11.63 -4.82
C ILE A 351 -2.51 -11.22 -3.50
N GLU A 352 -3.20 -10.39 -2.71
CA GLU A 352 -2.62 -9.81 -1.49
C GLU A 352 -2.51 -10.80 -0.33
N SER A 353 -3.29 -11.89 -0.32
CA SER A 353 -3.35 -12.87 0.79
C SER A 353 -2.89 -14.27 0.34
N SER A 354 -1.95 -14.32 -0.62
CA SER A 354 -1.42 -15.58 -1.18
C SER A 354 0.11 -15.59 -1.21
N THR A 355 0.72 -15.85 -2.37
CA THR A 355 2.15 -16.12 -2.52
C THR A 355 3.02 -14.86 -2.56
N VAL A 356 2.43 -13.68 -2.76
CA VAL A 356 3.18 -12.42 -2.76
C VAL A 356 3.57 -12.07 -1.32
N MET A 357 4.88 -11.96 -1.04
CA MET A 357 5.45 -11.68 0.29
C MET A 357 5.27 -10.22 0.75
N LEU A 358 4.02 -9.78 0.87
CA LEU A 358 3.64 -8.50 1.49
C LEU A 358 3.66 -8.62 3.01
N GLU A 359 3.35 -7.54 3.73
CA GLU A 359 3.02 -7.61 5.16
C GLU A 359 1.86 -8.59 5.40
N LEU A 360 1.68 -9.10 6.61
CA LEU A 360 0.60 -10.05 6.88
C LEU A 360 -0.77 -9.36 6.87
N TYR A 361 -0.90 -8.23 7.56
CA TYR A 361 -2.19 -7.64 7.87
C TYR A 361 -2.27 -6.18 7.43
N PHE A 362 -3.25 -5.85 6.59
CA PHE A 362 -3.61 -4.49 6.20
C PHE A 362 -5.11 -4.40 5.87
N GLU A 363 -5.82 -3.52 6.57
CA GLU A 363 -7.27 -3.35 6.43
C GLU A 363 -7.70 -2.95 5.02
N HIS A 364 -6.95 -2.06 4.37
CA HIS A 364 -7.27 -1.52 3.03
C HIS A 364 -7.31 -2.60 1.93
N ARG A 365 -6.86 -3.83 2.19
CA ARG A 365 -7.08 -4.99 1.30
C ARG A 365 -8.56 -5.29 1.10
N ASN A 366 -9.39 -4.96 2.08
CA ASN A 366 -10.83 -5.23 2.08
C ASN A 366 -11.65 -4.22 1.26
N TYR A 367 -11.04 -3.18 0.71
CA TYR A 367 -11.75 -2.07 0.05
C TYR A 367 -12.74 -2.52 -1.05
N VAL A 368 -12.31 -3.40 -1.96
CA VAL A 368 -13.18 -4.03 -2.98
C VAL A 368 -13.79 -5.37 -2.54
N PRO A 369 -13.07 -6.27 -1.84
CA PRO A 369 -13.62 -7.57 -1.42
C PRO A 369 -14.93 -7.50 -0.62
N ILE A 370 -15.14 -6.48 0.22
CA ILE A 370 -16.34 -6.42 1.08
C ILE A 370 -17.60 -5.95 0.35
N ILE A 371 -17.46 -5.44 -0.87
CA ILE A 371 -18.59 -5.03 -1.72
C ILE A 371 -19.53 -6.23 -1.98
N GLY A 372 -18.97 -7.40 -2.30
CA GLY A 372 -19.74 -8.61 -2.59
C GLY A 372 -20.64 -9.05 -1.43
N PRO A 373 -20.11 -9.28 -0.22
CA PRO A 373 -20.91 -9.55 0.98
C PRO A 373 -22.03 -8.53 1.22
N PHE A 374 -21.74 -7.23 1.14
CA PHE A 374 -22.77 -6.20 1.38
C PHE A 374 -23.86 -6.18 0.30
N ILE A 375 -23.51 -6.39 -0.98
CA ILE A 375 -24.49 -6.57 -2.06
C ILE A 375 -25.40 -7.76 -1.79
N ALA A 376 -24.80 -8.92 -1.47
CA ALA A 376 -25.54 -10.15 -1.24
C ALA A 376 -26.51 -10.03 -0.05
N ILE A 377 -26.02 -9.49 1.08
CA ILE A 377 -26.82 -9.28 2.29
C ILE A 377 -27.96 -8.30 2.02
N ALA A 378 -27.69 -7.16 1.38
CA ALA A 378 -28.71 -6.15 1.11
C ALA A 378 -29.80 -6.64 0.15
N ILE A 379 -29.44 -7.40 -0.89
CA ILE A 379 -30.42 -8.01 -1.80
C ILE A 379 -31.23 -9.08 -1.06
N GLY A 380 -30.57 -9.94 -0.27
CA GLY A 380 -31.25 -10.98 0.52
C GLY A 380 -32.25 -10.40 1.52
N LEU A 381 -31.84 -9.36 2.25
CA LEU A 381 -32.64 -8.70 3.28
C LEU A 381 -33.89 -8.00 2.71
N THR A 382 -33.76 -7.32 1.57
CA THR A 382 -34.92 -6.73 0.88
C THR A 382 -35.77 -7.75 0.11
N GLY A 383 -35.22 -8.95 -0.12
CA GLY A 383 -35.88 -10.11 -0.69
C GLY A 383 -36.83 -10.83 0.27
N VAL A 384 -36.68 -10.68 1.59
CA VAL A 384 -37.51 -11.35 2.61
C VAL A 384 -38.99 -11.03 2.43
N ARG A 385 -39.81 -12.08 2.30
CA ARG A 385 -41.27 -11.97 2.06
C ARG A 385 -42.07 -11.72 3.34
N GLU A 386 -41.62 -12.28 4.46
CA GLU A 386 -42.29 -12.11 5.75
C GLU A 386 -42.06 -10.69 6.30
N PRO A 387 -43.12 -9.87 6.48
CA PRO A 387 -42.97 -8.46 6.80
C PRO A 387 -42.41 -8.22 8.21
N THR A 388 -42.78 -9.05 9.19
CA THR A 388 -42.32 -8.91 10.58
C THR A 388 -40.83 -9.21 10.69
N LEU A 389 -40.38 -10.35 10.16
CA LEU A 389 -38.96 -10.69 10.06
C LEU A 389 -38.17 -9.61 9.29
N ARG A 390 -38.68 -9.16 8.14
CA ARG A 390 -38.02 -8.10 7.36
C ARG A 390 -37.85 -6.80 8.16
N LYS A 391 -38.87 -6.35 8.89
CA LYS A 391 -38.78 -5.16 9.76
C LYS A 391 -37.73 -5.35 10.86
N ARG A 392 -37.69 -6.52 11.51
CA ARG A 392 -36.69 -6.83 12.53
C ARG A 392 -35.27 -6.79 11.96
N LEU A 393 -35.05 -7.45 10.81
CA LEU A 393 -33.76 -7.46 10.13
C LEU A 393 -33.31 -6.05 9.69
N LEU A 394 -34.25 -5.23 9.19
CA LEU A 394 -33.97 -3.82 8.88
C LEU A 394 -33.60 -3.02 10.14
N GLY A 395 -34.25 -3.27 11.27
CA GLY A 395 -33.91 -2.66 12.56
C GLY A 395 -32.50 -3.03 13.02
N VAL A 396 -32.13 -4.32 12.91
CA VAL A 396 -30.76 -4.79 13.20
C VAL A 396 -29.75 -4.15 12.26
N ALA A 397 -30.05 -4.10 10.96
CA ALA A 397 -29.18 -3.46 9.98
C ALA A 397 -29.00 -1.96 10.25
N ALA A 398 -30.07 -1.25 10.66
CA ALA A 398 -29.99 0.16 11.02
C ALA A 398 -29.15 0.39 12.28
N LEU A 399 -29.30 -0.46 13.31
CA LEU A 399 -28.48 -0.40 14.52
C LEU A 399 -27.00 -0.66 14.20
N TRP A 400 -26.72 -1.67 13.38
CA TRP A 400 -25.37 -1.97 12.93
C TRP A 400 -24.76 -0.82 12.12
N LEU A 401 -25.52 -0.23 11.20
CA LEU A 401 -25.08 0.96 10.43
C LEU A 401 -24.78 2.14 11.34
N ALA A 402 -25.60 2.37 12.38
CA ALA A 402 -25.34 3.43 13.36
C ALA A 402 -24.05 3.16 14.15
N ALA A 403 -23.80 1.92 14.57
CA ALA A 403 -22.56 1.53 15.24
C ALA A 403 -21.33 1.68 14.33
N SER A 404 -21.44 1.28 13.05
CA SER A 404 -20.37 1.45 12.06
C SER A 404 -20.09 2.93 11.77
N ALA A 405 -21.13 3.76 11.63
CA ALA A 405 -20.99 5.21 11.45
C ALA A 405 -20.34 5.87 12.66
N PHE A 406 -20.77 5.52 13.88
CA PHE A 406 -20.18 6.04 15.12
C PHE A 406 -18.70 5.65 15.25
N THR A 407 -18.39 4.38 15.01
CA THR A 407 -17.00 3.88 15.05
C THR A 407 -16.13 4.54 13.98
N THR A 408 -16.68 4.73 12.78
CA THR A 408 -15.99 5.46 11.70
C THR A 408 -15.70 6.90 12.11
N ALA A 409 -16.66 7.60 12.72
CA ALA A 409 -16.46 8.97 13.19
C ALA A 409 -15.36 9.04 14.26
N LEU A 410 -15.36 8.10 15.21
CA LEU A 410 -14.40 8.08 16.29
C LEU A 410 -12.99 7.74 15.78
N SER A 411 -12.87 6.74 14.92
CA SER A 411 -11.61 6.39 14.27
C SER A 411 -11.10 7.53 13.37
N ALA A 412 -11.96 8.21 12.60
CA ALA A 412 -11.55 9.37 11.80
C ALA A 412 -11.02 10.53 12.67
N ARG A 413 -11.52 10.71 13.89
CA ARG A 413 -10.97 11.67 14.86
C ARG A 413 -9.60 11.26 15.41
N VAL A 414 -9.32 9.96 15.54
CA VAL A 414 -7.98 9.49 15.92
C VAL A 414 -6.98 9.89 14.83
N TYR A 415 -7.36 9.77 13.56
CA TYR A 415 -6.53 10.18 12.42
C TYR A 415 -6.33 11.69 12.28
N ASP A 416 -6.92 12.53 13.13
CA ASP A 416 -6.79 14.00 13.07
C ASP A 416 -5.38 14.49 13.46
N SER A 417 -4.63 13.74 14.28
CA SER A 417 -3.28 14.12 14.70
C SER A 417 -2.36 12.93 14.92
N GLU A 418 -1.05 13.14 14.78
CA GLU A 418 -0.04 12.12 15.11
C GLU A 418 -0.06 11.70 16.57
N ASP A 419 -0.31 12.66 17.49
CA ASP A 419 -0.36 12.38 18.93
C ASP A 419 -1.51 11.43 19.28
N HIS A 420 -2.70 11.66 18.72
CA HIS A 420 -3.84 10.77 18.91
C HIS A 420 -3.56 9.37 18.35
N LEU A 421 -2.99 9.29 17.14
CA LEU A 421 -2.62 8.01 16.52
C LEU A 421 -1.63 7.25 17.39
N ALA A 422 -0.56 7.89 17.83
CA ALA A 422 0.49 7.28 18.63
C ALA A 422 -0.05 6.76 19.97
N MET A 423 -0.84 7.57 20.69
CA MET A 423 -1.44 7.15 21.97
C MET A 423 -2.44 6.00 21.80
N VAL A 424 -3.37 6.11 20.85
CA VAL A 424 -4.43 5.11 20.66
C VAL A 424 -3.85 3.80 20.14
N TRP A 425 -2.93 3.83 19.18
CA TRP A 425 -2.34 2.61 18.63
C TRP A 425 -1.41 1.92 19.63
N ALA A 426 -0.55 2.66 20.34
CA ALA A 426 0.31 2.07 21.37
C ALA A 426 -0.49 1.47 22.53
N ALA A 427 -1.60 2.11 22.93
CA ALA A 427 -2.47 1.58 23.99
C ALA A 427 -3.22 0.30 23.57
N ASN A 428 -3.70 0.23 22.31
CA ASN A 428 -4.43 -0.93 21.81
C ASN A 428 -3.50 -2.07 21.35
N GLN A 429 -2.24 -1.75 21.02
CA GLN A 429 -1.23 -2.70 20.55
C GLN A 429 0.08 -2.53 21.33
N PRO A 430 0.10 -2.92 22.62
CA PRO A 430 1.29 -2.79 23.47
C PRO A 430 2.49 -3.57 22.94
N ASP A 431 2.24 -4.63 22.16
CA ASP A 431 3.25 -5.54 21.63
C ASP A 431 3.77 -5.17 20.24
N SER A 432 3.21 -4.13 19.60
CA SER A 432 3.62 -3.66 18.27
C SER A 432 4.85 -2.76 18.38
N ILE A 433 5.97 -3.19 17.79
CA ILE A 433 7.21 -2.40 17.78
C ILE A 433 6.98 -1.08 17.05
N ARG A 434 6.21 -1.09 15.96
CA ARG A 434 5.89 0.11 15.18
C ARG A 434 5.01 1.10 15.94
N ALA A 435 3.95 0.63 16.60
CA ALA A 435 3.06 1.49 17.37
C ALA A 435 3.80 2.14 18.54
N GLN A 436 4.62 1.37 19.23
CA GLN A 436 5.40 1.89 20.34
C GLN A 436 6.52 2.83 19.89
N THR A 437 7.21 2.53 18.78
CA THR A 437 8.24 3.43 18.23
C THR A 437 7.63 4.77 17.80
N MET A 438 6.41 4.75 17.25
CA MET A 438 5.66 5.98 16.98
C MET A 438 5.36 6.75 18.28
N LEU A 439 4.94 6.07 19.36
CA LEU A 439 4.77 6.71 20.67
C LEU A 439 6.07 7.31 21.21
N VAL A 440 7.19 6.60 21.09
CA VAL A 440 8.52 7.07 21.49
C VAL A 440 8.90 8.34 20.75
N ASP A 441 8.69 8.40 19.44
CA ASP A 441 8.92 9.61 18.65
C ASP A 441 8.05 10.78 19.15
N ARG A 442 6.75 10.55 19.38
CA ARG A 442 5.87 11.62 19.90
C ARG A 442 6.29 12.09 21.30
N LEU A 443 6.65 11.18 22.20
CA LEU A 443 7.17 11.53 23.53
C LEU A 443 8.46 12.35 23.42
N TYR A 444 9.35 11.98 22.50
CA TYR A 444 10.58 12.73 22.22
C TYR A 444 10.29 14.14 21.71
N GLN A 445 9.39 14.31 20.74
CA GLN A 445 9.00 15.63 20.21
C GLN A 445 8.36 16.53 21.28
N HIS A 446 7.66 15.95 22.25
CA HIS A 446 7.10 16.67 23.41
C HIS A 446 8.09 16.86 24.58
N GLY A 447 9.37 16.50 24.40
CA GLY A 447 10.42 16.67 25.41
C GLY A 447 10.35 15.68 26.58
N GLN A 448 9.50 14.64 26.51
CA GLN A 448 9.32 13.63 27.55
C GLN A 448 10.36 12.51 27.43
N LEU A 449 11.65 12.87 27.43
CA LEU A 449 12.77 11.98 27.12
C LEU A 449 12.85 10.76 28.05
N THR A 450 12.60 10.94 29.35
CA THR A 450 12.62 9.82 30.32
C THR A 450 11.52 8.80 30.05
N MET A 451 10.32 9.26 29.65
CA MET A 451 9.23 8.36 29.27
C MET A 451 9.49 7.67 27.94
N ALA A 452 10.07 8.39 26.97
CA ALA A 452 10.48 7.80 25.70
C ALA A 452 11.51 6.67 25.92
N ALA A 453 12.54 6.92 26.72
CA ALA A 453 13.55 5.92 27.05
C ALA A 453 12.96 4.71 27.80
N ALA A 454 12.14 4.95 28.82
CA ALA A 454 11.48 3.88 29.57
C ALA A 454 10.56 3.02 28.68
N THR A 455 9.90 3.64 27.70
CA THR A 455 9.07 2.93 26.72
C THR A 455 9.92 2.00 25.86
N VAL A 456 11.03 2.51 25.30
CA VAL A 456 11.98 1.69 24.52
C VAL A 456 12.55 0.53 25.36
N ASP A 457 12.98 0.80 26.59
CA ASP A 457 13.55 -0.22 27.48
C ASP A 457 12.53 -1.33 27.80
N THR A 458 11.26 -0.96 28.01
CA THR A 458 10.18 -1.92 28.26
C THR A 458 9.98 -2.88 27.09
N ILE A 459 10.08 -2.39 25.86
CA ILE A 459 9.86 -3.20 24.66
C ILE A 459 11.10 -4.02 24.32
N LEU A 460 12.29 -3.45 24.50
CA LEU A 460 13.56 -4.18 24.36
C LEU A 460 13.67 -5.36 25.34
N ALA A 461 13.04 -5.28 26.53
CA ALA A 461 12.97 -6.43 27.42
C ALA A 461 12.25 -7.65 26.81
N LYS A 462 11.37 -7.43 25.83
CA LYS A 462 10.65 -8.49 25.09
C LYS A 462 11.31 -8.82 23.75
N TYR A 463 11.87 -7.82 23.07
CA TYR A 463 12.48 -7.93 21.75
C TYR A 463 13.94 -7.47 21.80
N SER A 464 14.76 -8.17 22.59
CA SER A 464 16.11 -7.74 22.94
C SER A 464 17.06 -7.63 21.77
N ASP A 465 16.81 -8.37 20.69
CA ASP A 465 17.61 -8.43 19.47
C ASP A 465 17.08 -7.55 18.33
N ASN A 466 16.04 -6.74 18.56
CA ASN A 466 15.52 -5.85 17.53
C ASN A 466 16.47 -4.65 17.31
N THR A 467 17.09 -4.63 16.14
CA THR A 467 18.10 -3.63 15.77
C THR A 467 17.55 -2.19 15.76
N GLY A 468 16.34 -1.96 15.26
CA GLY A 468 15.72 -0.62 15.24
C GLY A 468 15.48 -0.05 16.65
N LEU A 469 15.04 -0.88 17.58
CA LEU A 469 14.87 -0.49 18.99
C LEU A 469 16.20 -0.23 19.68
N VAL A 470 17.24 -1.02 19.39
CA VAL A 470 18.60 -0.80 19.92
C VAL A 470 19.15 0.54 19.42
N GLU A 471 18.96 0.88 18.14
CA GLU A 471 19.34 2.19 17.62
C GLU A 471 18.60 3.34 18.33
N ASN A 472 17.30 3.19 18.58
CA ASN A 472 16.51 4.17 19.33
C ASN A 472 16.99 4.33 20.78
N GLN A 473 17.37 3.23 21.43
CA GLN A 473 17.92 3.26 22.79
C GLN A 473 19.25 4.02 22.84
N ILE A 474 20.16 3.77 21.90
CA ILE A 474 21.44 4.51 21.81
C ILE A 474 21.17 6.00 21.65
N TYR A 475 20.25 6.36 20.75
CA TYR A 475 19.86 7.76 20.50
C TYR A 475 19.36 8.43 21.78
N LEU A 476 18.41 7.81 22.48
CA LEU A 476 17.79 8.38 23.69
C LEU A 476 18.77 8.45 24.87
N LYS A 477 19.57 7.40 25.11
CA LYS A 477 20.61 7.42 26.14
C LYS A 477 21.65 8.51 25.87
N CYS A 478 22.00 8.74 24.60
CA CYS A 478 22.90 9.83 24.22
C CYS A 478 22.28 11.18 24.57
N VAL A 479 21.05 11.46 24.11
CA VAL A 479 20.39 12.75 24.40
C VAL A 479 20.19 12.98 25.91
N LEU A 480 19.98 11.91 26.69
CA LEU A 480 19.88 11.97 28.15
C LEU A 480 21.23 12.09 28.88
N GLY A 481 22.35 11.94 28.18
CA GLY A 481 23.70 11.95 28.78
C GLY A 481 24.02 10.70 29.61
N THR A 482 23.28 9.61 29.42
CA THR A 482 23.45 8.35 30.16
C THR A 482 24.15 7.25 29.36
N LEU A 483 24.43 7.48 28.08
CA LEU A 483 25.10 6.52 27.21
C LEU A 483 26.55 6.28 27.64
N SER A 484 26.89 5.02 27.94
CA SER A 484 28.24 4.59 28.32
C SER A 484 29.00 3.94 27.16
N PRO A 485 30.34 3.86 27.22
CA PRO A 485 31.13 3.06 26.29
C PRO A 485 30.78 1.57 26.30
N ASP A 486 30.23 1.07 27.41
CA ASP A 486 29.84 -0.34 27.57
C ASP A 486 28.56 -0.63 26.80
N ASP A 487 27.56 0.27 26.88
CA ASP A 487 26.34 0.20 26.06
C ASP A 487 26.70 0.11 24.58
N MET A 488 27.62 0.97 24.12
CA MET A 488 28.06 0.98 22.72
C MET A 488 28.71 -0.35 22.28
N ARG A 489 29.52 -0.99 23.15
CA ARG A 489 30.13 -2.29 22.84
C ARG A 489 29.10 -3.41 22.80
N GLU A 490 28.15 -3.41 23.72
CA GLU A 490 27.06 -4.37 23.77
C GLU A 490 26.18 -4.26 22.52
N SER A 491 25.72 -3.04 22.19
CA SER A 491 24.92 -2.80 20.99
C SER A 491 25.67 -3.18 19.72
N THR A 492 26.96 -2.82 19.58
CA THR A 492 27.77 -3.20 18.41
C THR A 492 27.87 -4.72 18.27
N THR A 493 28.02 -5.46 19.37
CA THR A 493 28.10 -6.92 19.37
C THR A 493 26.78 -7.53 18.94
N LEU A 494 25.67 -6.99 19.43
CA LEU A 494 24.33 -7.44 19.09
C LEU A 494 24.02 -7.22 17.60
N LEU A 495 24.31 -6.03 17.07
CA LEU A 495 24.01 -5.68 15.67
C LEU A 495 24.72 -6.60 14.65
N ARG A 496 25.84 -7.25 15.01
CA ARG A 496 26.55 -8.21 14.15
C ARG A 496 25.80 -9.52 13.91
N ALA A 497 24.93 -9.91 14.82
CA ALA A 497 24.26 -11.22 14.80
C ALA A 497 22.73 -11.15 14.85
N ALA A 498 22.17 -9.96 15.05
CA ALA A 498 20.73 -9.76 15.12
C ALA A 498 20.02 -10.13 13.82
N PRO A 499 18.76 -10.60 13.90
CA PRO A 499 17.95 -10.86 12.72
C PRO A 499 17.70 -9.57 11.92
N TYR A 500 17.36 -9.72 10.63
CA TYR A 500 16.99 -8.58 9.80
C TYR A 500 15.72 -7.92 10.34
N ASP A 501 15.80 -6.63 10.63
CA ASP A 501 14.65 -5.77 10.83
C ASP A 501 14.74 -4.56 9.88
N SER A 502 13.60 -4.24 9.27
CA SER A 502 13.44 -3.16 8.29
C SER A 502 13.69 -1.76 8.88
N SER A 503 13.54 -1.58 10.20
CA SER A 503 13.89 -0.33 10.90
C SER A 503 15.32 -0.31 11.44
N GLY A 504 16.03 -1.44 11.41
CA GLY A 504 17.39 -1.68 11.93
C GLY A 504 18.56 -1.01 11.24
N PHE A 505 18.28 0.06 10.49
CA PHE A 505 19.26 0.95 9.89
C PHE A 505 18.69 2.36 9.70
N ALA A 506 17.43 2.58 10.07
CA ALA A 506 16.71 3.80 9.77
C ALA A 506 17.22 4.99 10.61
N ASN A 507 17.72 4.73 11.82
CA ASN A 507 18.19 5.78 12.73
C ASN A 507 19.71 6.03 12.61
N ILE A 508 20.45 5.23 11.84
CA ILE A 508 21.90 5.36 11.61
C ILE A 508 22.29 6.77 11.17
N LYS A 509 21.48 7.41 10.30
CA LYS A 509 21.70 8.80 9.88
C LYS A 509 21.64 9.77 11.07
N ASN A 510 20.64 9.63 11.94
CA ASN A 510 20.47 10.52 13.09
C ASN A 510 21.57 10.29 14.13
N LEU A 511 22.01 9.05 14.33
CA LEU A 511 23.15 8.71 15.17
C LEU A 511 24.45 9.33 14.65
N ARG A 512 24.65 9.40 13.32
CA ARG A 512 25.79 10.09 12.70
C ARG A 512 25.80 11.57 13.07
N ILE A 513 24.65 12.23 12.88
CA ILE A 513 24.49 13.65 13.19
C ILE A 513 24.77 13.93 14.67
N LEU A 514 24.34 13.06 15.59
CA LEU A 514 24.67 13.17 17.01
C LEU A 514 26.16 13.00 17.30
N ALA A 515 26.81 12.03 16.64
CA ALA A 515 28.23 11.78 16.76
C ALA A 515 29.08 12.98 16.30
N ASP A 516 28.71 13.59 15.17
CA ASP A 516 29.35 14.79 14.61
C ASP A 516 29.12 16.03 15.49
N ALA A 517 27.96 16.11 16.16
CA ALA A 517 27.64 17.21 17.06
C ALA A 517 28.37 17.12 18.42
N HIS A 518 29.16 16.06 18.66
CA HIS A 518 29.89 15.81 19.91
C HIS A 518 29.03 15.94 21.18
N ARG A 519 27.74 15.60 21.07
CA ARG A 519 26.79 15.70 22.20
C ARG A 519 27.04 14.65 23.28
N CYS A 520 27.67 13.53 22.91
CA CYS A 520 27.89 12.38 23.77
C CYS A 520 29.33 11.89 23.62
N THR A 521 30.01 11.65 24.73
CA THR A 521 31.40 11.16 24.72
C THR A 521 31.49 9.73 24.17
N ALA A 522 30.53 8.88 24.53
CA ALA A 522 30.47 7.48 24.12
C ALA A 522 30.08 7.29 22.64
N LEU A 523 29.31 8.20 22.05
CA LEU A 523 28.92 8.19 20.63
C LEU A 523 29.70 9.26 19.86
N ASN A 524 30.80 8.85 19.25
CA ASN A 524 31.65 9.65 18.36
C ASN A 524 31.77 8.98 16.98
N ALA A 525 32.48 9.62 16.04
CA ALA A 525 32.64 9.12 14.68
C ALA A 525 33.16 7.68 14.63
N THR A 526 34.14 7.32 15.47
CA THR A 526 34.73 5.98 15.52
C THR A 526 33.74 4.94 16.04
N SER A 527 33.05 5.23 17.13
CA SER A 527 32.07 4.29 17.68
C SER A 527 30.84 4.15 16.77
N TRP A 528 30.43 5.23 16.10
CA TRP A 528 29.36 5.20 15.10
C TRP A 528 29.75 4.35 13.88
N GLN A 529 30.98 4.51 13.36
CA GLN A 529 31.51 3.62 12.32
C GLN A 529 31.51 2.15 12.77
N GLY A 530 31.80 1.90 14.05
CA GLY A 530 31.69 0.57 14.65
C GLY A 530 30.29 -0.05 14.52
N LEU A 531 29.23 0.73 14.77
CA LEU A 531 27.84 0.28 14.58
C LEU A 531 27.54 -0.03 13.11
N VAL A 532 27.97 0.84 12.19
CA VAL A 532 27.73 0.65 10.75
C VAL A 532 28.47 -0.59 10.24
N HIS A 533 29.73 -0.78 10.63
CA HIS A 533 30.48 -1.99 10.27
C HIS A 533 29.89 -3.25 10.89
N ALA A 534 29.38 -3.19 12.13
CA ALA A 534 28.67 -4.31 12.72
C ALA A 534 27.45 -4.75 11.89
N LEU A 535 26.67 -3.80 11.37
CA LEU A 535 25.57 -4.09 10.45
C LEU A 535 26.07 -4.60 9.09
N LEU A 536 27.13 -4.01 8.52
CA LEU A 536 27.68 -4.47 7.25
C LEU A 536 28.28 -5.89 7.32
N ASP A 537 28.85 -6.26 8.46
CA ASP A 537 29.38 -7.59 8.74
C ASP A 537 28.27 -8.62 9.04
N ASN A 538 27.06 -8.15 9.35
CA ASN A 538 25.92 -9.01 9.62
C ASN A 538 25.39 -9.62 8.30
N PRO A 539 25.35 -10.96 8.17
CA PRO A 539 24.86 -11.63 6.96
C PRO A 539 23.41 -11.23 6.58
N SER A 540 22.57 -10.92 7.58
CA SER A 540 21.19 -10.47 7.37
C SER A 540 21.10 -9.10 6.68
N TYR A 541 22.14 -8.28 6.73
CA TYR A 541 22.22 -6.94 6.13
C TYR A 541 23.23 -6.86 4.97
N ALA A 542 23.75 -8.00 4.51
CA ALA A 542 24.82 -8.05 3.52
C ALA A 542 24.38 -7.60 2.10
N ASN A 543 23.07 -7.55 1.82
CA ASN A 543 22.53 -7.27 0.49
C ASN A 543 21.36 -6.27 0.53
N GLY A 544 21.07 -5.68 -0.63
CA GLY A 544 19.89 -4.84 -0.84
C GLY A 544 20.03 -3.40 -0.33
N ILE A 545 18.87 -2.76 -0.13
CA ILE A 545 18.73 -1.33 0.15
C ILE A 545 19.41 -0.95 1.47
N ALA A 546 19.31 -1.80 2.50
CA ALA A 546 19.94 -1.54 3.79
C ALA A 546 21.46 -1.39 3.64
N ASN A 547 22.10 -2.33 2.94
CA ASN A 547 23.54 -2.30 2.70
C ASN A 547 23.97 -1.05 1.90
N GLY A 548 23.25 -0.74 0.82
CA GLY A 548 23.50 0.46 0.03
C GLY A 548 23.35 1.75 0.85
N PHE A 549 22.35 1.81 1.73
CA PHE A 549 22.13 2.94 2.64
C PHE A 549 23.26 3.08 3.68
N LEU A 550 23.76 1.99 4.24
CA LEU A 550 24.87 2.02 5.20
C LEU A 550 26.16 2.56 4.55
N HIS A 551 26.48 2.11 3.34
CA HIS A 551 27.59 2.68 2.56
C HIS A 551 27.36 4.15 2.20
N TYR A 552 26.12 4.54 1.89
CA TYR A 552 25.78 5.95 1.69
C TYR A 552 26.05 6.79 2.94
N GLN A 553 25.75 6.29 4.14
CA GLN A 553 26.08 7.01 5.38
C GLN A 553 27.59 7.08 5.64
N LEU A 554 28.37 6.06 5.28
CA LEU A 554 29.84 6.11 5.36
C LEU A 554 30.42 7.15 4.39
N TYR A 555 29.87 7.25 3.18
CA TYR A 555 30.20 8.31 2.22
C TYR A 555 30.01 9.69 2.84
N GLU A 556 28.85 9.94 3.46
CA GLU A 556 28.54 11.23 4.08
C GLU A 556 29.52 11.60 5.21
N LEU A 557 29.93 10.61 6.02
CA LEU A 557 30.97 10.82 7.03
C LEU A 557 32.33 11.12 6.40
N ALA A 558 32.71 10.41 5.34
CA ALA A 558 33.98 10.63 4.63
C ALA A 558 34.03 12.02 3.99
N LEU A 559 32.90 12.49 3.46
CA LEU A 559 32.75 13.83 2.91
C LEU A 559 32.97 14.91 3.98
N ALA A 560 32.40 14.73 5.18
CA ALA A 560 32.60 15.65 6.29
C ALA A 560 34.08 15.78 6.71
N HIS A 561 34.86 14.70 6.56
CA HIS A 561 36.30 14.68 6.82
C HIS A 561 37.18 15.09 5.63
N GLY A 562 36.59 15.40 4.48
CA GLY A 562 37.34 15.79 3.27
C GLY A 562 38.19 14.67 2.65
N ASN A 563 37.86 13.40 2.91
CA ASN A 563 38.59 12.25 2.35
C ASN A 563 37.95 11.80 1.03
N LEU A 564 38.47 12.31 -0.09
CA LEU A 564 37.93 12.05 -1.43
C LEU A 564 38.01 10.57 -1.81
N ASP A 565 39.12 9.88 -1.54
CA ASP A 565 39.30 8.48 -1.90
C ASP A 565 38.24 7.60 -1.24
N GLU A 566 37.98 7.87 0.05
CA GLU A 566 36.95 7.18 0.81
C GLU A 566 35.54 7.54 0.32
N VAL A 567 35.28 8.80 -0.04
CA VAL A 567 34.01 9.25 -0.63
C VAL A 567 33.68 8.43 -1.88
N ILE A 568 34.64 8.28 -2.79
CA ILE A 568 34.42 7.54 -4.04
C ILE A 568 34.21 6.05 -3.76
N ARG A 569 35.07 5.45 -2.92
CA ARG A 569 34.98 4.04 -2.54
C ARG A 569 33.62 3.67 -1.93
N GLN A 570 33.09 4.52 -1.04
CA GLN A 570 31.81 4.27 -0.39
C GLN A 570 30.62 4.47 -1.34
N LEU A 571 30.68 5.43 -2.26
CA LEU A 571 29.66 5.59 -3.30
C LEU A 571 29.66 4.41 -4.28
N GLU A 572 30.83 3.86 -4.63
CA GLU A 572 30.93 2.66 -5.48
C GLU A 572 30.31 1.44 -4.79
N ALA A 573 30.61 1.25 -3.51
CA ALA A 573 30.01 0.19 -2.70
C ALA A 573 28.48 0.36 -2.58
N ALA A 574 28.01 1.59 -2.36
CA ALA A 574 26.58 1.91 -2.32
C ALA A 574 25.90 1.57 -3.66
N TYR A 575 26.46 1.99 -4.80
CA TYR A 575 25.92 1.69 -6.13
C TYR A 575 25.94 0.19 -6.45
N ALA A 576 27.00 -0.51 -6.06
CA ALA A 576 27.13 -1.94 -6.29
C ALA A 576 26.03 -2.75 -5.58
N LYS A 577 25.53 -2.24 -4.44
CA LYS A 577 24.55 -2.91 -3.58
C LYS A 577 23.13 -2.42 -3.81
N ASP A 578 22.97 -1.11 -4.03
CA ASP A 578 21.71 -0.46 -4.37
C ASP A 578 21.86 0.49 -5.57
N PRO A 579 21.72 -0.03 -6.81
CA PRO A 579 21.92 0.77 -8.01
C PRO A 579 20.90 1.92 -8.14
N ASP A 580 21.40 3.16 -8.05
CA ASP A 580 20.66 4.40 -8.29
C ASP A 580 21.40 5.27 -9.31
N ALA A 581 20.67 5.86 -10.26
CA ALA A 581 21.25 6.68 -11.32
C ALA A 581 21.92 7.96 -10.81
N GLU A 582 21.55 8.45 -9.62
CA GLU A 582 22.12 9.65 -9.02
C GLU A 582 23.47 9.40 -8.32
N ILE A 583 23.75 8.17 -7.87
CA ILE A 583 25.02 7.87 -7.16
C ILE A 583 26.25 8.13 -8.06
N PRO A 584 26.31 7.65 -9.31
CA PRO A 584 27.42 7.96 -10.21
C PRO A 584 27.53 9.45 -10.57
N ARG A 585 26.42 10.17 -10.58
CA ARG A 585 26.40 11.63 -10.80
C ARG A 585 26.99 12.36 -9.60
N LEU A 586 26.70 11.88 -8.40
CA LEU A 586 27.26 12.38 -7.16
C LEU A 586 28.77 12.12 -7.08
N GLN A 587 29.24 10.93 -7.49
CA GLN A 587 30.67 10.62 -7.63
C GLN A 587 31.36 11.62 -8.56
N ALA A 588 30.83 11.80 -9.78
CA ALA A 588 31.38 12.73 -10.76
C ALA A 588 31.41 14.18 -10.23
N LYS A 589 30.40 14.61 -9.48
CA LYS A 589 30.36 15.93 -8.84
C LYS A 589 31.53 16.12 -7.86
N HIS A 590 31.82 15.14 -7.01
CA HIS A 590 32.91 15.21 -6.03
C HIS A 590 34.29 15.11 -6.68
N LEU A 591 34.46 14.27 -7.70
CA LEU A 591 35.70 14.23 -8.50
C LEU A 591 35.97 15.58 -9.18
N ALA A 592 34.94 16.18 -9.77
CA ALA A 592 35.04 17.48 -10.42
C ALA A 592 35.36 18.61 -9.43
N SER A 593 34.80 18.59 -8.22
CA SER A 593 35.11 19.59 -7.19
C SER A 593 36.56 19.52 -6.72
N ALA A 594 37.16 18.32 -6.72
CA ALA A 594 38.59 18.10 -6.50
C ALA A 594 39.48 18.43 -7.72
N GLY A 595 38.88 18.77 -8.87
CA GLY A 595 39.60 19.07 -10.11
C GLY A 595 39.99 17.85 -10.95
N LEU A 596 39.50 16.65 -10.59
CA LEU A 596 39.73 15.39 -11.31
C LEU A 596 38.68 15.21 -12.41
N TYR A 597 38.65 16.14 -13.38
CA TYR A 597 37.61 16.16 -14.42
C TYR A 597 37.62 14.92 -15.31
N ASP A 598 38.79 14.38 -15.64
CA ASP A 598 38.89 13.20 -16.50
C ASP A 598 38.26 11.97 -15.82
N GLN A 599 38.52 11.79 -14.52
CA GLN A 599 37.89 10.72 -13.72
C GLN A 599 36.38 10.94 -13.57
N ALA A 600 35.94 12.20 -13.38
CA ALA A 600 34.51 12.53 -13.32
C ALA A 600 33.78 12.18 -14.62
N ILE A 601 34.39 12.48 -15.77
CA ILE A 601 33.86 12.15 -17.09
C ILE A 601 33.84 10.64 -17.30
N GLU A 602 34.95 9.96 -16.96
CA GLU A 602 35.07 8.49 -17.09
C GLU A 602 34.00 7.77 -16.28
N THR A 603 33.76 8.20 -15.05
CA THR A 603 32.71 7.67 -14.16
C THR A 603 31.34 7.69 -14.86
N LEU A 604 30.97 8.84 -15.44
CA LEU A 604 29.68 9.00 -16.13
C LEU A 604 29.56 8.21 -17.45
N GLN A 605 30.69 7.99 -18.12
CA GLN A 605 30.75 7.25 -19.39
C GLN A 605 30.67 5.73 -19.17
N ASN A 606 31.34 5.23 -18.14
CA ASN A 606 31.57 3.80 -17.95
C ASN A 606 30.56 3.14 -16.99
N THR A 607 29.69 3.92 -16.34
CA THR A 607 28.65 3.38 -15.44
C THR A 607 27.71 2.39 -16.15
N ASP A 608 27.53 1.21 -15.56
CA ASP A 608 26.60 0.18 -16.03
C ASP A 608 25.17 0.38 -15.49
N TYR A 609 24.31 0.93 -16.34
CA TYR A 609 22.89 1.13 -16.03
C TYR A 609 21.98 -0.08 -16.27
N HIS A 610 22.50 -1.25 -16.65
CA HIS A 610 21.67 -2.45 -16.86
C HIS A 610 21.01 -2.97 -15.57
N ARG A 611 21.63 -2.66 -14.42
CA ARG A 611 21.13 -3.04 -13.09
C ARG A 611 20.06 -2.10 -12.52
N LEU A 612 19.75 -0.98 -13.19
CA LEU A 612 18.69 -0.08 -12.76
C LEU A 612 17.30 -0.77 -12.85
N PRO A 613 16.33 -0.32 -12.01
CA PRO A 613 14.95 -0.79 -12.08
C PRO A 613 14.38 -0.75 -13.50
N LEU A 614 13.58 -1.75 -13.86
CA LEU A 614 13.06 -1.90 -15.23
C LEU A 614 12.32 -0.65 -15.72
N LEU A 615 11.49 -0.04 -14.88
CA LEU A 615 10.77 1.18 -15.22
C LEU A 615 11.72 2.33 -15.56
N ARG A 616 12.82 2.47 -14.81
CA ARG A 616 13.83 3.50 -15.08
C ARG A 616 14.47 3.30 -16.45
N ARG A 617 14.84 2.07 -16.76
CA ARG A 617 15.43 1.72 -18.07
C ARG A 617 14.47 1.91 -19.24
N LEU A 618 13.15 1.77 -19.02
CA LEU A 618 12.13 1.95 -20.06
C LEU A 618 11.76 3.42 -20.27
N LEU A 619 11.72 4.23 -19.20
CA LEU A 619 11.18 5.59 -19.23
C LEU A 619 12.26 6.67 -19.34
N VAL A 620 13.51 6.36 -19.00
CA VAL A 620 14.59 7.36 -18.92
C VAL A 620 15.85 6.87 -19.63
N ASN A 621 16.43 7.73 -20.46
CA ASN A 621 17.73 7.50 -21.07
C ASN A 621 18.83 8.17 -20.22
N ASP A 622 19.28 7.48 -19.15
CA ASP A 622 20.30 8.01 -18.24
C ASP A 622 21.64 8.30 -18.91
N ARG A 623 21.99 7.62 -20.01
CA ARG A 623 23.20 7.92 -20.80
C ARG A 623 23.11 9.28 -21.50
N ALA A 624 21.93 9.65 -22.01
CA ALA A 624 21.72 10.97 -22.59
C ALA A 624 21.83 12.08 -21.52
N ILE A 625 21.30 11.83 -20.30
CA ILE A 625 21.45 12.74 -19.16
C ILE A 625 22.93 12.98 -18.84
N ASN A 626 23.70 11.89 -18.77
CA ASN A 626 25.13 11.97 -18.49
C ASN A 626 25.90 12.65 -19.61
N ALA A 627 25.52 12.48 -20.88
CA ALA A 627 26.17 13.16 -22.00
C ALA A 627 26.10 14.68 -21.88
N ASP A 628 24.98 15.22 -21.39
CA ASP A 628 24.85 16.66 -21.14
C ASP A 628 25.71 17.11 -19.94
N ALA A 629 25.75 16.33 -18.86
CA ALA A 629 26.63 16.60 -17.73
C ALA A 629 28.12 16.58 -18.13
N ILE A 630 28.53 15.63 -18.98
CA ILE A 630 29.91 15.53 -19.51
C ILE A 630 30.28 16.77 -20.32
N LYS A 631 29.36 17.33 -21.13
CA LYS A 631 29.63 18.58 -21.86
C LYS A 631 29.95 19.73 -20.90
N VAL A 632 29.18 19.86 -19.82
CA VAL A 632 29.41 20.88 -18.77
C VAL A 632 30.75 20.66 -18.09
N LEU A 633 31.10 19.42 -17.72
CA LEU A 633 32.39 19.09 -17.11
C LEU A 633 33.58 19.45 -18.01
N ARG A 634 33.50 19.16 -19.32
CA ARG A 634 34.54 19.53 -20.29
C ARG A 634 34.72 21.04 -20.42
N GLN A 635 33.64 21.81 -20.39
CA GLN A 635 33.70 23.27 -20.41
C GLN A 635 34.35 23.82 -19.14
N GLN A 636 34.00 23.28 -17.97
CA GLN A 636 34.62 23.65 -16.70
C GLN A 636 36.12 23.32 -16.67
N GLN A 637 36.51 22.14 -17.17
CA GLN A 637 37.89 21.73 -17.31
C GLN A 637 38.67 22.72 -18.18
N ALA A 638 38.14 23.06 -19.37
CA ALA A 638 38.75 24.01 -20.31
C ALA A 638 38.90 25.43 -19.72
N ALA A 639 37.89 25.91 -18.99
CA ALA A 639 37.95 27.21 -18.32
C ALA A 639 39.04 27.26 -17.25
N LYS A 640 39.23 26.17 -16.48
CA LYS A 640 40.26 26.07 -15.45
C LYS A 640 41.67 25.99 -16.02
N THR A 641 41.86 25.33 -17.17
CA THR A 641 43.15 25.33 -17.89
C THR A 641 43.47 26.70 -18.49
N MET A 642 42.48 27.41 -19.04
CA MET A 642 42.68 28.77 -19.57
C MET A 642 42.96 29.81 -18.47
N GLY A 643 42.31 29.72 -17.30
CA GLY A 643 42.53 30.62 -16.17
C GLY A 643 43.88 30.47 -15.46
N LYS A 644 44.55 29.31 -15.59
CA LYS A 644 45.94 29.14 -15.12
C LYS A 644 46.98 29.77 -16.04
N GLY A 645 46.62 30.12 -17.28
CA GLY A 645 47.52 30.71 -18.28
C GLY A 645 47.68 32.23 -18.19
N THR A 646 46.87 32.94 -17.39
CA THR A 646 46.87 34.41 -17.30
C THR A 646 47.41 34.97 -15.98
N GLY A 647 47.91 34.11 -15.08
CA GLY A 647 48.43 34.49 -13.75
C GLY A 647 49.96 34.38 -13.58
N SER A 648 50.72 34.18 -14.66
CA SER A 648 52.19 34.14 -14.64
C SER A 648 52.77 35.04 -15.74
N GLY A 649 52.37 36.32 -15.71
CA GLY A 649 52.93 37.39 -16.54
C GLY A 649 53.36 38.53 -15.65
#